data_AF-A0A920E5M3-F1
#
_entry.id   AF-A0A920E5M3-F1
#
_cell.length_a   1.000
_cell.length_b   1.000
_cell.length_c   1.000
_cell.angle_alpha   90.00
_cell.angle_beta   90.00
_cell.angle_gamma   90.00
#
_symmetry.space_group_name_H-M   'P 1'
#
loop_
_entity.id
_entity.type
_entity.pdbx_description
1 polymer ?
#
loop_
_entity_poly.entity_id
_entity_poly.type
_entity_poly.pdbx_seq_one_letter_code
_entity_poly.pdbx_strand_id
1 'polypeptide(L)'
;MASSEDEGGTWNDIVDDDVYTGSKTSVLTLTNAPLEFNDFQFKVKISTPAYECDTDIESQVALTVLPDNDKDGIADEDDLDDDNDGILDIYEGEGDADGDGVINSFDLDSDGDGCFDVIESGCVDPDNDGILGTSPPKVDGLGLVVDSYIAKYDFTGNPYDSSGNLLHGNVIGAQLTNDRFGILNSAYLFDGEDDNISIDHDSLLNLSNYERFSISLWVRPLKFINFGEEKSFIKKGSGDSSWNYKYSYVNDTSELVFNINEASEVSSNDVFLNIFDWYHFVIQKDGDYITQFINGDTISSVLDTTLFINNLSPLILGGSLDADDLFFGVIDDIIISGNYGFCEYKEPEDSDNSGVYDFLEFGGPASLDSISDPQTITEETDTYFAVSSSSISNLSYQWQYSDDNGNTWTNVSESPLFEGINTDTLKVIGAPLSFDNRLFRAIISTKSFNCGDDIITLPLKLTVLPDNDRDGIADSDDVDDDNDGIFDYLEGNGDTDGDGIPNSFDLDSDGDGCDDVIEAGFVDQNGDGILGDSPVEVDDEGKVISAGEGNGYIDPVDRDSNFIPDYLDFGSSVSIIVEPEDIYIVESMDSLVQVITEVTESETMVLYTWQVSENNGMTWEGLSNASSILEIINADVSYNERLFRVIVSTPSYICGGEVISDPFRIMIQNDFDSDFIGDYSDLDDDNDGIYDSLECENTSSILIVATSTHW
;
A
#
# COMPACT_ATOMS: atom_id res chain seq x y z
N MET A 1 -47.12 -40.92 39.99
CA MET A 1 -45.82 -41.50 39.66
C MET A 1 -44.88 -41.27 40.84
N ALA A 2 -43.74 -41.96 40.86
CA ALA A 2 -42.65 -41.72 41.83
C ALA A 2 -41.32 -41.64 41.10
N SER A 3 -40.36 -40.87 41.63
CA SER A 3 -38.98 -40.76 41.15
C SER A 3 -38.01 -41.36 42.16
N SER A 4 -36.81 -41.72 41.69
CA SER A 4 -35.69 -42.24 42.48
C SER A 4 -34.39 -41.66 41.95
N GLU A 5 -33.61 -41.07 42.86
CA GLU A 5 -32.31 -40.44 42.60
C GLU A 5 -31.14 -41.42 42.83
N ASP A 6 -31.43 -42.63 43.34
CA ASP A 6 -30.46 -43.63 43.79
C ASP A 6 -30.66 -44.99 43.08
N GLU A 7 -30.91 -44.93 41.77
CA GLU A 7 -31.09 -46.11 40.89
C GLU A 7 -32.15 -47.11 41.42
N GLY A 8 -33.24 -46.58 41.99
CA GLY A 8 -34.40 -47.36 42.41
C GLY A 8 -34.34 -47.84 43.87
N GLY A 9 -33.36 -47.39 44.64
CA GLY A 9 -33.21 -47.71 46.06
C GLY A 9 -34.32 -47.11 46.93
N THR A 10 -34.61 -45.83 46.75
CA THR A 10 -35.64 -45.07 47.45
C THR A 10 -36.54 -44.34 46.46
N TRP A 11 -37.85 -44.32 46.74
CA TRP A 11 -38.88 -43.79 45.85
C TRP A 11 -39.66 -42.68 46.54
N ASN A 12 -39.74 -41.52 45.89
CA ASN A 12 -40.49 -40.36 46.33
C ASN A 12 -41.67 -40.12 45.40
N ASP A 13 -42.88 -39.90 45.94
CA ASP A 13 -44.04 -39.58 45.13
C ASP A 13 -43.86 -38.22 44.44
N ILE A 14 -44.06 -38.18 43.12
CA ILE A 14 -43.95 -36.95 42.33
C ILE A 14 -45.21 -36.10 42.52
N VAL A 15 -45.02 -34.80 42.69
CA VAL A 15 -46.08 -33.79 42.78
C VAL A 15 -45.93 -32.86 41.58
N ASP A 16 -47.04 -32.48 40.95
CA ASP A 16 -47.00 -31.53 39.83
C ASP A 16 -46.48 -30.17 40.30
N ASP A 17 -45.48 -29.64 39.61
CA ASP A 17 -44.81 -28.37 39.82
C ASP A 17 -44.30 -27.80 38.46
N ASP A 18 -43.28 -26.92 38.49
CA ASP A 18 -42.73 -26.31 37.28
C ASP A 18 -41.91 -27.31 36.43
N VAL A 19 -41.44 -28.40 37.02
CA VAL A 19 -40.65 -29.43 36.33
C VAL A 19 -41.55 -30.59 35.93
N TYR A 20 -42.45 -31.03 36.82
CA TYR A 20 -43.32 -32.18 36.60
C TYR A 20 -44.77 -31.77 36.35
N THR A 21 -45.39 -32.31 35.31
CA THR A 21 -46.85 -32.22 35.14
C THR A 21 -47.46 -33.57 34.79
N GLY A 22 -48.68 -33.83 35.26
CA GLY A 22 -49.40 -35.07 34.94
C GLY A 22 -49.08 -36.25 35.85
N SER A 23 -48.51 -36.04 37.05
CA SER A 23 -48.12 -37.07 38.03
C SER A 23 -49.21 -38.07 38.44
N LYS A 24 -50.48 -37.76 38.17
CA LYS A 24 -51.66 -38.63 38.43
C LYS A 24 -52.34 -39.13 37.15
N THR A 25 -51.74 -38.90 35.99
CA THR A 25 -52.27 -39.32 34.69
C THR A 25 -51.45 -40.47 34.13
N SER A 26 -51.76 -40.89 32.89
CA SER A 26 -50.95 -41.89 32.17
C SER A 26 -49.68 -41.31 31.56
N VAL A 27 -49.50 -39.99 31.59
CA VAL A 27 -48.35 -39.26 31.03
C VAL A 27 -47.76 -38.37 32.11
N LEU A 28 -46.46 -38.52 32.36
CA LEU A 28 -45.68 -37.57 33.14
C LEU A 28 -44.86 -36.75 32.16
N THR A 29 -45.05 -35.45 32.14
CA THR A 29 -44.23 -34.53 31.33
C THR A 29 -43.21 -33.88 32.23
N LEU A 30 -41.95 -33.94 31.81
CA LEU A 30 -40.85 -33.19 32.41
C LEU A 30 -40.59 -31.98 31.53
N THR A 31 -40.46 -30.80 32.13
CA THR A 31 -40.13 -29.56 31.42
C THR A 31 -38.82 -29.03 31.97
N ASN A 32 -37.85 -28.75 31.08
CA ASN A 32 -36.51 -28.27 31.42
C ASN A 32 -35.83 -29.14 32.49
N ALA A 33 -35.75 -30.45 32.24
CA ALA A 33 -35.11 -31.37 33.16
C ALA A 33 -33.62 -31.02 33.29
N PRO A 34 -33.11 -30.72 34.50
CA PRO A 34 -31.69 -30.38 34.66
C PRO A 34 -30.81 -31.62 34.50
N LEU A 35 -29.52 -31.43 34.14
CA LEU A 35 -28.56 -32.51 33.96
C LEU A 35 -28.41 -33.41 35.21
N GLU A 36 -28.65 -32.89 36.41
CA GLU A 36 -28.66 -33.68 37.65
C GLU A 36 -29.73 -34.78 37.67
N PHE A 37 -30.75 -34.72 36.80
CA PHE A 37 -31.75 -35.79 36.65
C PHE A 37 -31.28 -36.93 35.75
N ASN A 38 -30.08 -36.84 35.16
CA ASN A 38 -29.53 -37.96 34.40
C ASN A 38 -29.47 -39.22 35.30
N ASP A 39 -29.85 -40.36 34.74
CA ASP A 39 -30.05 -41.65 35.42
C ASP A 39 -31.16 -41.70 36.49
N PHE A 40 -31.91 -40.61 36.73
CA PHE A 40 -33.08 -40.67 37.61
C PHE A 40 -34.07 -41.69 37.09
N GLN A 41 -34.60 -42.51 38.00
CA GLN A 41 -35.56 -43.53 37.64
C GLN A 41 -36.97 -43.09 37.99
N PHE A 42 -37.89 -43.35 37.08
CA PHE A 42 -39.30 -43.01 37.19
C PHE A 42 -40.13 -44.28 37.20
N LYS A 43 -41.16 -44.31 38.05
CA LYS A 43 -42.15 -45.38 38.04
C LYS A 43 -43.57 -44.89 38.06
N VAL A 44 -44.43 -45.61 37.36
CA VAL A 44 -45.89 -45.46 37.44
C VAL A 44 -46.49 -46.66 38.15
N LYS A 45 -47.36 -46.37 39.11
CA LYS A 45 -48.13 -47.37 39.85
C LYS A 45 -49.58 -47.31 39.39
N ILE A 46 -50.04 -48.38 38.76
CA ILE A 46 -51.42 -48.54 38.27
C ILE A 46 -52.17 -49.42 39.26
N SER A 47 -53.29 -48.92 39.78
CA SER A 47 -54.14 -49.63 40.74
C SER A 47 -55.59 -49.69 40.24
N THR A 48 -56.33 -50.72 40.63
CA THR A 48 -57.79 -50.79 40.46
C THR A 48 -58.48 -50.81 41.82
N PRO A 49 -58.59 -49.66 42.53
CA PRO A 49 -58.99 -49.63 43.95
C PRO A 49 -60.40 -50.22 44.23
N ALA A 50 -61.24 -50.35 43.20
CA ALA A 50 -62.57 -50.94 43.31
C ALA A 50 -62.60 -52.47 43.14
N TYR A 51 -61.47 -53.10 42.78
CA TYR A 51 -61.35 -54.53 42.52
C TYR A 51 -60.20 -55.13 43.34
N GLU A 52 -60.49 -55.43 44.61
CA GLU A 52 -59.57 -55.97 45.65
C GLU A 52 -58.90 -57.31 45.31
N CYS A 53 -59.23 -57.94 44.18
CA CYS A 53 -58.67 -59.22 43.76
C CYS A 53 -57.45 -59.07 42.83
N ASP A 54 -57.07 -57.84 42.48
CA ASP A 54 -55.91 -57.57 41.63
C ASP A 54 -54.78 -56.92 42.43
N THR A 55 -53.55 -57.05 41.93
CA THR A 55 -52.36 -56.42 42.51
C THR A 55 -51.98 -55.21 41.68
N ASP A 56 -51.53 -54.15 42.36
CA ASP A 56 -51.02 -52.97 41.66
C ASP A 56 -49.85 -53.35 40.74
N ILE A 57 -49.86 -52.79 39.54
CA ILE A 57 -48.81 -53.00 38.53
C ILE A 57 -47.90 -51.79 38.57
N GLU A 58 -46.58 -52.03 38.57
CA GLU A 58 -45.57 -50.98 38.48
C GLU A 58 -44.75 -51.15 37.20
N SER A 59 -44.37 -50.03 36.59
CA SER A 59 -43.40 -49.95 35.49
C SER A 59 -42.27 -49.01 35.91
N GLN A 60 -41.07 -49.21 35.39
CA GLN A 60 -39.88 -48.42 35.71
C GLN A 60 -39.10 -48.08 34.44
N VAL A 61 -38.60 -46.85 34.37
CA VAL A 61 -37.76 -46.34 33.28
C VAL A 61 -36.68 -45.41 33.87
N ALA A 62 -35.51 -45.34 33.25
CA ALA A 62 -34.49 -44.34 33.58
C ALA A 62 -34.59 -43.17 32.60
N LEU A 63 -34.35 -41.95 33.09
CA LEU A 63 -34.22 -40.76 32.27
C LEU A 63 -32.75 -40.60 31.88
N THR A 64 -32.51 -40.30 30.61
CA THR A 64 -31.22 -39.80 30.13
C THR A 64 -31.39 -38.32 29.83
N VAL A 65 -30.49 -37.50 30.37
CA VAL A 65 -30.41 -36.07 30.06
C VAL A 65 -29.04 -35.84 29.44
N LEU A 66 -29.02 -35.34 28.22
CA LEU A 66 -27.79 -34.99 27.52
C LEU A 66 -27.41 -33.53 27.86
N PRO A 67 -26.12 -33.20 27.96
CA PRO A 67 -25.63 -31.81 27.95
C PRO A 67 -26.09 -31.06 26.70
N ASP A 68 -26.27 -29.75 26.86
CA ASP A 68 -26.75 -28.77 25.88
C ASP A 68 -26.31 -27.41 26.45
N ASN A 69 -25.08 -27.02 26.16
CA ASN A 69 -24.38 -25.90 26.79
C ASN A 69 -25.09 -24.56 26.49
N ASP A 70 -25.31 -24.28 25.21
CA ASP A 70 -25.95 -23.09 24.68
C ASP A 70 -27.49 -23.06 24.79
N LYS A 71 -28.14 -24.22 24.99
CA LYS A 71 -29.59 -24.40 25.14
C LYS A 71 -30.37 -24.16 23.86
N ASP A 72 -29.80 -24.48 22.72
CA ASP A 72 -30.47 -24.37 21.43
C ASP A 72 -31.39 -25.57 21.12
N GLY A 73 -31.24 -26.66 21.89
CA GLY A 73 -32.02 -27.90 21.81
C GLY A 73 -31.38 -29.03 21.00
N ILE A 74 -30.17 -28.85 20.52
CA ILE A 74 -29.24 -29.91 20.10
C ILE A 74 -28.35 -30.23 21.32
N ALA A 75 -27.81 -31.45 21.37
CA ALA A 75 -26.98 -31.86 22.51
C ALA A 75 -25.52 -31.74 22.10
N ASP A 76 -24.62 -31.42 23.04
CA ASP A 76 -23.19 -31.17 22.75
C ASP A 76 -22.49 -32.33 21.98
N GLU A 77 -23.02 -33.56 22.06
CA GLU A 77 -22.46 -34.70 21.30
C GLU A 77 -22.89 -34.78 19.83
N ASP A 78 -23.96 -34.07 19.47
CA ASP A 78 -24.58 -34.00 18.13
C ASP A 78 -24.49 -32.57 17.54
N ASP A 79 -24.05 -31.58 18.31
CA ASP A 79 -23.78 -30.21 17.90
C ASP A 79 -22.43 -30.09 17.17
N LEU A 80 -22.28 -29.06 16.36
CA LEU A 80 -21.02 -28.71 15.69
C LEU A 80 -20.48 -27.32 16.10
N ASP A 81 -21.24 -26.56 16.89
CA ASP A 81 -20.99 -25.20 17.36
C ASP A 81 -21.63 -25.06 18.77
N ASP A 82 -20.98 -25.64 19.78
CA ASP A 82 -21.52 -25.90 21.13
C ASP A 82 -21.84 -24.64 21.98
N ASP A 83 -21.44 -23.46 21.53
CA ASP A 83 -21.75 -22.18 22.15
C ASP A 83 -22.48 -21.19 21.24
N ASN A 84 -22.70 -21.56 19.99
CA ASN A 84 -23.38 -20.79 18.96
C ASN A 84 -22.70 -19.45 18.62
N ASP A 85 -21.37 -19.34 18.76
CA ASP A 85 -20.61 -18.14 18.41
C ASP A 85 -20.30 -18.04 16.90
N GLY A 86 -20.57 -19.10 16.13
CA GLY A 86 -20.33 -19.15 14.68
C GLY A 86 -18.96 -19.68 14.25
N ILE A 87 -18.15 -20.12 15.21
CA ILE A 87 -16.98 -20.97 15.01
C ILE A 87 -17.47 -22.44 15.08
N LEU A 88 -16.62 -23.40 14.72
CA LEU A 88 -16.99 -24.82 14.79
C LEU A 88 -16.05 -25.47 15.78
N ASP A 89 -16.53 -26.42 16.58
CA ASP A 89 -15.75 -27.05 17.65
C ASP A 89 -14.44 -27.68 17.16
N ILE A 90 -14.38 -28.04 15.86
CA ILE A 90 -13.16 -28.56 15.22
C ILE A 90 -12.01 -27.53 15.21
N TYR A 91 -12.31 -26.24 15.25
CA TYR A 91 -11.38 -25.12 15.27
C TYR A 91 -11.06 -24.68 16.71
N GLU A 92 -12.03 -24.64 17.61
CA GLU A 92 -11.83 -24.27 19.02
C GLU A 92 -11.12 -25.38 19.81
N GLY A 93 -11.58 -26.62 19.60
CA GLY A 93 -11.13 -27.81 20.30
C GLY A 93 -11.35 -27.76 21.82
N GLU A 94 -10.73 -28.71 22.51
CA GLU A 94 -10.87 -28.89 23.97
C GLU A 94 -9.93 -27.98 24.80
N GLY A 95 -9.52 -26.85 24.22
CA GLY A 95 -8.62 -25.88 24.84
C GLY A 95 -9.32 -25.06 25.93
N ASP A 96 -8.55 -24.29 26.69
CA ASP A 96 -9.02 -23.28 27.65
C ASP A 96 -7.95 -22.18 27.59
N ALA A 97 -8.12 -21.24 26.67
CA ALA A 97 -7.07 -20.30 26.27
C ALA A 97 -6.81 -19.23 27.34
N ASP A 98 -7.85 -18.73 28.01
CA ASP A 98 -7.75 -17.73 29.07
C ASP A 98 -7.52 -18.34 30.49
N GLY A 99 -7.83 -19.63 30.68
CA GLY A 99 -7.64 -20.37 31.91
C GLY A 99 -8.74 -20.16 32.96
N ASP A 100 -9.93 -19.72 32.58
CA ASP A 100 -11.05 -19.48 33.48
C ASP A 100 -11.80 -20.78 33.89
N GLY A 101 -11.58 -21.86 33.13
CA GLY A 101 -12.12 -23.19 33.36
C GLY A 101 -13.37 -23.55 32.53
N VAL A 102 -13.80 -22.67 31.62
CA VAL A 102 -14.63 -22.99 30.46
C VAL A 102 -13.70 -23.42 29.33
N ILE A 103 -14.12 -24.39 28.50
CA ILE A 103 -13.32 -24.77 27.34
C ILE A 103 -13.71 -23.87 26.16
N ASN A 104 -12.80 -23.66 25.22
CA ASN A 104 -13.01 -22.75 24.09
C ASN A 104 -14.33 -23.02 23.36
N SER A 105 -14.68 -24.29 23.07
CA SER A 105 -15.96 -24.62 22.41
C SER A 105 -17.22 -24.33 23.22
N PHE A 106 -17.09 -23.90 24.47
CA PHE A 106 -18.19 -23.51 25.34
C PHE A 106 -18.12 -22.03 25.75
N ASP A 107 -17.13 -21.27 25.24
CA ASP A 107 -16.75 -19.95 25.71
C ASP A 107 -16.82 -18.90 24.61
N LEU A 108 -17.70 -17.91 24.80
CA LEU A 108 -17.96 -16.84 23.83
C LEU A 108 -16.81 -15.81 23.70
N ASP A 109 -15.80 -15.88 24.55
CA ASP A 109 -14.62 -15.01 24.63
C ASP A 109 -13.41 -15.89 25.05
N SER A 110 -13.01 -16.82 24.16
CA SER A 110 -12.06 -17.90 24.46
C SER A 110 -10.73 -17.41 25.04
N ASP A 111 -10.25 -16.23 24.61
CA ASP A 111 -9.00 -15.66 25.10
C ASP A 111 -9.15 -14.67 26.26
N GLY A 112 -10.39 -14.25 26.56
CA GLY A 112 -10.76 -13.43 27.71
C GLY A 112 -10.32 -11.96 27.60
N ASP A 113 -10.11 -11.44 26.38
CA ASP A 113 -9.67 -10.08 26.15
C ASP A 113 -10.83 -9.05 26.09
N GLY A 114 -12.07 -9.55 26.02
CA GLY A 114 -13.30 -8.77 25.98
C GLY A 114 -13.79 -8.41 24.59
N CYS A 115 -13.18 -8.94 23.53
CA CYS A 115 -13.78 -9.11 22.22
C CYS A 115 -14.40 -10.51 22.15
N PHE A 116 -15.61 -10.64 21.59
CA PHE A 116 -16.23 -11.95 21.47
C PHE A 116 -15.69 -12.68 20.23
N ASP A 117 -15.58 -13.99 20.33
CA ASP A 117 -15.03 -14.89 19.32
C ASP A 117 -15.77 -14.76 17.97
N VAL A 118 -17.10 -14.58 18.02
CA VAL A 118 -17.96 -14.25 16.86
C VAL A 118 -17.49 -13.01 16.08
N ILE A 119 -16.93 -11.99 16.75
CA ILE A 119 -16.41 -10.78 16.08
C ILE A 119 -15.03 -11.05 15.50
N GLU A 120 -14.20 -11.82 16.18
CA GLU A 120 -12.81 -12.09 15.78
C GLU A 120 -12.72 -13.10 14.64
N SER A 121 -13.64 -14.05 14.57
CA SER A 121 -13.84 -14.94 13.40
C SER A 121 -14.32 -14.20 12.14
N GLY A 122 -14.70 -12.92 12.27
CA GLY A 122 -15.22 -12.08 11.20
C GLY A 122 -16.70 -12.30 10.89
N CYS A 123 -17.43 -12.96 11.80
CA CYS A 123 -18.88 -13.06 11.76
C CYS A 123 -19.54 -11.76 12.28
N VAL A 124 -20.86 -11.78 12.46
CA VAL A 124 -21.63 -10.59 12.87
C VAL A 124 -22.52 -10.92 14.06
N ASP A 125 -22.31 -10.16 15.15
CA ASP A 125 -23.16 -10.15 16.35
C ASP A 125 -23.88 -8.77 16.49
N PRO A 126 -25.09 -8.64 15.91
CA PRO A 126 -25.94 -7.45 16.01
C PRO A 126 -26.36 -6.98 17.41
N ASP A 127 -26.48 -7.86 18.41
CA ASP A 127 -26.92 -7.52 19.77
C ASP A 127 -25.80 -7.56 20.83
N ASN A 128 -24.58 -7.91 20.43
CA ASN A 128 -23.35 -7.87 21.20
C ASN A 128 -23.44 -8.71 22.47
N ASP A 129 -23.92 -9.95 22.34
CA ASP A 129 -24.05 -10.93 23.42
C ASP A 129 -23.10 -12.13 23.28
N GLY A 130 -22.27 -12.16 22.23
CA GLY A 130 -21.28 -13.20 21.95
C GLY A 130 -21.81 -14.33 21.07
N ILE A 131 -23.13 -14.39 20.85
CA ILE A 131 -23.78 -15.43 20.04
C ILE A 131 -23.96 -14.91 18.61
N LEU A 132 -23.81 -15.79 17.64
CA LEU A 132 -24.01 -15.46 16.24
C LEU A 132 -25.45 -14.98 15.96
N GLY A 133 -25.59 -13.80 15.38
CA GLY A 133 -26.87 -13.26 14.94
C GLY A 133 -27.67 -12.52 16.02
N THR A 134 -28.80 -13.08 16.47
CA THR A 134 -29.61 -12.41 17.51
C THR A 134 -30.26 -13.42 18.42
N SER A 135 -30.20 -13.20 19.73
CA SER A 135 -30.73 -14.14 20.71
C SER A 135 -32.28 -14.13 20.85
N PRO A 136 -32.92 -15.28 21.06
CA PRO A 136 -32.34 -16.63 21.05
C PRO A 136 -31.99 -17.08 19.61
N PRO A 137 -30.85 -17.78 19.41
CA PRO A 137 -30.47 -18.26 18.10
C PRO A 137 -31.47 -19.30 17.60
N LYS A 138 -31.53 -19.45 16.28
CA LYS A 138 -32.21 -20.58 15.64
C LYS A 138 -31.12 -21.41 15.03
N VAL A 139 -31.14 -22.72 15.28
CA VAL A 139 -30.13 -23.61 14.74
C VAL A 139 -30.73 -24.63 13.79
N ASP A 140 -29.91 -25.13 12.87
CA ASP A 140 -30.32 -26.18 11.97
C ASP A 140 -30.28 -27.57 12.64
N GLY A 141 -30.18 -28.64 11.85
CA GLY A 141 -30.13 -29.99 12.41
C GLY A 141 -28.80 -30.40 13.01
N LEU A 142 -27.74 -29.61 12.82
CA LEU A 142 -26.36 -29.83 13.25
C LEU A 142 -25.92 -28.77 14.27
N GLY A 143 -26.85 -28.04 14.89
CA GLY A 143 -26.54 -26.97 15.85
C GLY A 143 -26.06 -25.65 15.23
N LEU A 144 -25.85 -25.58 13.91
CA LEU A 144 -25.41 -24.33 13.29
C LEU A 144 -26.50 -23.26 13.25
N VAL A 145 -26.21 -22.05 13.74
CA VAL A 145 -27.07 -20.86 13.66
C VAL A 145 -27.52 -20.54 12.22
N VAL A 146 -28.82 -20.31 12.09
CA VAL A 146 -29.53 -19.90 10.87
C VAL A 146 -30.41 -18.67 11.12
N ASP A 147 -30.60 -17.85 10.08
CA ASP A 147 -31.50 -16.70 10.15
C ASP A 147 -32.98 -17.13 10.18
N SER A 148 -33.31 -18.16 9.39
CA SER A 148 -34.70 -18.58 9.23
C SER A 148 -34.92 -20.07 9.03
N TYR A 149 -35.96 -20.57 9.69
CA TYR A 149 -36.58 -21.84 9.33
C TYR A 149 -37.45 -21.66 8.09
N ILE A 150 -37.29 -22.57 7.14
CA ILE A 150 -38.23 -22.77 6.02
C ILE A 150 -39.42 -23.58 6.54
N ALA A 151 -39.16 -24.70 7.21
CA ALA A 151 -40.17 -25.53 7.85
C ALA A 151 -39.54 -26.32 9.02
N LYS A 152 -40.32 -26.57 10.09
CA LYS A 152 -39.89 -27.38 11.23
C LYS A 152 -41.02 -28.29 11.69
N TYR A 153 -40.80 -29.59 11.78
CA TYR A 153 -41.80 -30.59 12.17
C TYR A 153 -41.30 -31.45 13.33
N ASP A 154 -41.62 -31.03 14.55
CA ASP A 154 -41.27 -31.74 15.80
C ASP A 154 -42.15 -32.97 16.08
N PHE A 155 -43.15 -33.20 15.23
CA PHE A 155 -44.14 -34.29 15.31
C PHE A 155 -44.78 -34.58 16.67
N THR A 156 -44.92 -33.56 17.53
CA THR A 156 -45.55 -33.64 18.87
C THR A 156 -47.08 -33.82 18.79
N GLY A 157 -47.52 -35.00 18.37
CA GLY A 157 -48.90 -35.45 18.24
C GLY A 157 -49.61 -35.03 16.95
N ASN A 158 -48.94 -34.28 16.07
CA ASN A 158 -49.47 -33.79 14.80
C ASN A 158 -48.32 -33.38 13.84
N PRO A 159 -48.56 -33.26 12.52
CA PRO A 159 -47.53 -32.84 11.57
C PRO A 159 -47.61 -31.34 11.27
N TYR A 160 -47.80 -30.50 12.29
CA TYR A 160 -47.89 -29.06 12.10
C TYR A 160 -46.51 -28.42 12.13
N ASP A 161 -46.25 -27.62 11.11
CA ASP A 161 -45.07 -26.75 11.04
C ASP A 161 -44.98 -25.78 12.22
N SER A 162 -43.89 -25.88 13.00
CA SER A 162 -43.55 -25.05 14.16
C SER A 162 -42.61 -23.88 13.83
N SER A 163 -42.15 -23.77 12.57
CA SER A 163 -41.29 -22.65 12.11
C SER A 163 -41.98 -21.27 12.14
N GLY A 164 -43.32 -21.26 12.16
CA GLY A 164 -44.14 -20.06 12.05
C GLY A 164 -44.63 -19.77 10.62
N ASN A 165 -44.23 -20.55 9.62
CA ASN A 165 -44.61 -20.36 8.22
C ASN A 165 -45.94 -21.03 7.81
N LEU A 166 -46.57 -21.78 8.73
CA LEU A 166 -47.88 -22.44 8.54
C LEU A 166 -47.89 -23.51 7.44
N LEU A 167 -46.75 -24.16 7.18
CA LEU A 167 -46.61 -25.24 6.20
C LEU A 167 -47.10 -26.58 6.77
N HIS A 168 -48.32 -26.63 7.28
CA HIS A 168 -48.85 -27.81 7.98
C HIS A 168 -49.05 -29.01 7.05
N GLY A 169 -48.65 -30.19 7.52
CA GLY A 169 -48.85 -31.45 6.80
C GLY A 169 -50.25 -32.03 6.93
N ASN A 170 -50.68 -32.73 5.88
CA ASN A 170 -51.87 -33.55 5.87
C ASN A 170 -51.49 -35.03 5.84
N VAL A 171 -51.84 -35.76 6.90
CA VAL A 171 -51.53 -37.19 7.05
C VAL A 171 -52.39 -38.03 6.11
N ILE A 172 -51.76 -38.91 5.33
CA ILE A 172 -52.38 -39.92 4.49
C ILE A 172 -51.86 -41.27 4.97
N GLY A 173 -52.67 -42.02 5.73
CA GLY A 173 -52.36 -43.37 6.19
C GLY A 173 -51.39 -43.47 7.38
N ALA A 174 -50.30 -42.68 7.36
CA ALA A 174 -49.22 -42.72 8.35
C ALA A 174 -49.74 -42.57 9.80
N GLN A 175 -49.08 -43.25 10.73
CA GLN A 175 -49.55 -43.39 12.12
C GLN A 175 -48.55 -42.78 13.10
N LEU A 176 -49.07 -42.07 14.11
CA LEU A 176 -48.27 -41.61 15.23
C LEU A 176 -47.64 -42.81 15.97
N THR A 177 -46.36 -42.69 16.29
CA THR A 177 -45.56 -43.69 16.98
C THR A 177 -44.61 -43.01 17.97
N ASN A 178 -43.79 -43.80 18.65
CA ASN A 178 -42.73 -43.29 19.50
C ASN A 178 -41.55 -42.73 18.68
N ASP A 179 -40.99 -41.62 19.15
CA ASP A 179 -39.77 -41.00 18.64
C ASP A 179 -38.48 -41.76 19.04
N ARG A 180 -37.31 -41.14 18.81
CA ARG A 180 -36.01 -41.69 19.19
C ARG A 180 -35.78 -41.84 20.69
N PHE A 181 -36.43 -41.01 21.49
CA PHE A 181 -36.36 -41.03 22.95
C PHE A 181 -37.47 -41.88 23.60
N GLY A 182 -38.35 -42.49 22.79
CA GLY A 182 -39.45 -43.32 23.25
C GLY A 182 -40.70 -42.53 23.68
N ILE A 183 -40.76 -41.23 23.44
CA ILE A 183 -41.90 -40.37 23.71
C ILE A 183 -43.05 -40.72 22.77
N LEU A 184 -44.23 -40.97 23.34
CA LEU A 184 -45.42 -41.43 22.62
C LEU A 184 -45.99 -40.35 21.71
N ASN A 185 -46.29 -40.74 20.46
CA ASN A 185 -46.89 -39.88 19.44
C ASN A 185 -46.02 -38.66 19.10
N SER A 186 -44.70 -38.83 19.14
CA SER A 186 -43.74 -37.79 18.77
C SER A 186 -43.05 -38.04 17.44
N ALA A 187 -43.41 -39.11 16.71
CA ALA A 187 -42.90 -39.40 15.38
C ALA A 187 -43.97 -40.09 14.51
N TYR A 188 -43.72 -40.24 13.20
CA TYR A 188 -44.64 -40.91 12.27
C TYR A 188 -44.08 -42.21 11.69
N LEU A 189 -44.88 -43.27 11.78
CA LEU A 189 -44.68 -44.58 11.15
C LEU A 189 -45.32 -44.59 9.76
N PHE A 190 -44.53 -45.01 8.77
CA PHE A 190 -44.94 -45.22 7.38
C PHE A 190 -44.86 -46.71 7.03
N ASP A 191 -45.92 -47.22 6.41
CA ASP A 191 -46.11 -48.64 6.06
C ASP A 191 -45.52 -49.05 4.72
N GLY A 192 -44.87 -48.13 4.00
CA GLY A 192 -44.23 -48.39 2.70
C GLY A 192 -45.16 -48.85 1.58
N GLU A 193 -46.49 -48.75 1.73
CA GLU A 193 -47.49 -49.18 0.74
C GLU A 193 -48.36 -48.03 0.23
N ASP A 194 -48.92 -47.19 1.10
CA ASP A 194 -49.67 -45.98 0.71
C ASP A 194 -49.54 -44.79 1.67
N ASP A 195 -48.75 -44.93 2.74
CA ASP A 195 -48.54 -43.90 3.75
C ASP A 195 -47.66 -42.74 3.27
N ASN A 196 -48.10 -41.49 3.50
CA ASN A 196 -47.29 -40.29 3.37
C ASN A 196 -47.88 -39.11 4.16
N ILE A 197 -47.09 -38.05 4.34
CA ILE A 197 -47.58 -36.74 4.79
C ILE A 197 -47.37 -35.75 3.65
N SER A 198 -48.45 -35.12 3.21
CA SER A 198 -48.43 -34.16 2.10
C SER A 198 -48.54 -32.74 2.65
N ILE A 199 -47.62 -31.88 2.24
CA ILE A 199 -47.62 -30.44 2.53
C ILE A 199 -47.93 -29.71 1.23
N ASP A 200 -48.94 -28.84 1.26
CA ASP A 200 -49.32 -28.05 0.10
C ASP A 200 -48.15 -27.16 -0.35
N HIS A 201 -48.07 -26.91 -1.65
CA HIS A 201 -47.00 -26.07 -2.19
C HIS A 201 -47.04 -24.65 -1.62
N ASP A 202 -45.90 -24.22 -1.11
CA ASP A 202 -45.54 -22.81 -0.93
C ASP A 202 -44.22 -22.50 -1.66
N SER A 203 -44.05 -21.25 -2.04
CA SER A 203 -42.80 -20.73 -2.62
C SER A 203 -41.59 -20.84 -1.70
N LEU A 204 -41.76 -20.84 -0.36
CA LEU A 204 -40.67 -21.03 0.61
C LEU A 204 -40.00 -22.39 0.46
N LEU A 205 -40.72 -23.42 0.01
CA LEU A 205 -40.18 -24.77 -0.19
C LEU A 205 -39.33 -24.91 -1.47
N ASN A 206 -39.18 -23.84 -2.24
CA ASN A 206 -38.34 -23.85 -3.44
C ASN A 206 -36.89 -23.54 -3.05
N LEU A 207 -36.06 -24.60 -3.00
CA LEU A 207 -34.66 -24.50 -2.59
C LEU A 207 -33.80 -23.60 -3.50
N SER A 208 -34.25 -23.29 -4.72
CA SER A 208 -33.56 -22.33 -5.60
C SER A 208 -33.54 -20.89 -5.06
N ASN A 209 -34.33 -20.59 -4.02
CA ASN A 209 -34.38 -19.26 -3.43
C ASN A 209 -33.22 -19.02 -2.45
N TYR A 210 -32.48 -20.07 -2.09
CA TYR A 210 -31.49 -20.03 -1.02
C TYR A 210 -30.12 -20.41 -1.57
N GLU A 211 -29.12 -19.57 -1.31
CA GLU A 211 -27.74 -19.88 -1.66
C GLU A 211 -27.17 -20.94 -0.70
N ARG A 212 -27.54 -20.86 0.59
CA ARG A 212 -27.28 -21.88 1.62
C ARG A 212 -28.59 -22.39 2.24
N PHE A 213 -28.72 -23.71 2.37
CA PHE A 213 -29.85 -24.37 3.04
C PHE A 213 -29.42 -25.70 3.68
N SER A 214 -30.19 -26.20 4.63
CA SER A 214 -30.07 -27.57 5.12
C SER A 214 -31.43 -28.25 5.25
N ILE A 215 -31.42 -29.58 5.10
CA ILE A 215 -32.56 -30.45 5.40
C ILE A 215 -32.04 -31.53 6.34
N SER A 216 -32.58 -31.55 7.55
CA SER A 216 -32.31 -32.53 8.60
C SER A 216 -33.55 -33.35 8.88
N LEU A 217 -33.36 -34.65 9.14
CA LEU A 217 -34.41 -35.56 9.58
C LEU A 217 -33.83 -36.77 10.30
N TRP A 218 -34.57 -37.28 11.28
CA TRP A 218 -34.28 -38.55 11.92
C TRP A 218 -35.06 -39.68 11.25
N VAL A 219 -34.39 -40.77 10.92
CA VAL A 219 -34.96 -41.90 10.16
C VAL A 219 -34.64 -43.22 10.85
N ARG A 220 -35.65 -44.07 11.01
CA ARG A 220 -35.50 -45.46 11.48
C ARG A 220 -36.13 -46.45 10.51
N PRO A 221 -35.33 -47.13 9.66
CA PRO A 221 -35.83 -48.16 8.76
C PRO A 221 -36.39 -49.35 9.55
N LEU A 222 -37.56 -49.86 9.18
CA LEU A 222 -38.15 -51.06 9.80
C LEU A 222 -38.12 -52.29 8.88
N LYS A 223 -37.60 -52.13 7.66
CA LYS A 223 -37.41 -53.17 6.65
C LYS A 223 -36.12 -52.88 5.89
N PHE A 224 -35.38 -53.94 5.56
CA PHE A 224 -34.21 -53.82 4.70
C PHE A 224 -34.63 -53.31 3.32
N ILE A 225 -33.92 -52.29 2.86
CA ILE A 225 -33.99 -51.80 1.49
C ILE A 225 -33.09 -52.72 0.66
N ASN A 226 -33.69 -53.46 -0.27
CA ASN A 226 -33.03 -54.52 -1.01
C ASN A 226 -32.40 -53.99 -2.29
N PHE A 227 -31.49 -54.77 -2.87
CA PHE A 227 -30.91 -54.47 -4.17
C PHE A 227 -32.02 -54.27 -5.24
N GLY A 228 -31.95 -53.14 -5.94
CA GLY A 228 -32.92 -52.69 -6.93
C GLY A 228 -34.04 -51.82 -6.37
N GLU A 229 -34.00 -51.44 -5.08
CA GLU A 229 -34.98 -50.57 -4.44
C GLU A 229 -34.40 -49.17 -4.17
N GLU A 230 -35.25 -48.17 -4.33
CA GLU A 230 -34.99 -46.77 -3.94
C GLU A 230 -36.16 -46.32 -3.04
N LYS A 231 -35.84 -45.59 -1.98
CA LYS A 231 -36.83 -45.20 -0.96
C LYS A 231 -36.64 -43.74 -0.58
N SER A 232 -37.63 -42.92 -0.90
CA SER A 232 -37.59 -41.48 -0.64
C SER A 232 -38.00 -41.21 0.80
N PHE A 233 -37.27 -40.36 1.49
CA PHE A 233 -37.66 -39.88 2.81
C PHE A 233 -38.43 -38.58 2.70
N ILE A 234 -37.94 -37.67 1.84
CA ILE A 234 -38.54 -36.37 1.59
C ILE A 234 -38.34 -35.97 0.12
N LYS A 235 -39.44 -35.65 -0.57
CA LYS A 235 -39.43 -35.29 -2.00
C LYS A 235 -40.33 -34.11 -2.27
N LYS A 236 -39.88 -33.17 -3.11
CA LYS A 236 -40.72 -32.12 -3.67
C LYS A 236 -40.56 -32.05 -5.18
N GLY A 237 -41.68 -32.15 -5.89
CA GLY A 237 -41.71 -32.04 -7.35
C GLY A 237 -42.28 -33.27 -8.03
N SER A 238 -42.40 -33.17 -9.35
CA SER A 238 -42.69 -34.29 -10.25
C SER A 238 -41.84 -34.13 -11.50
N GLY A 239 -41.23 -35.22 -11.98
CA GLY A 239 -40.35 -35.22 -13.14
C GLY A 239 -39.10 -34.32 -12.98
N ASP A 240 -38.68 -33.66 -14.07
CA ASP A 240 -37.44 -32.86 -14.23
C ASP A 240 -37.20 -31.76 -13.19
N SER A 241 -38.24 -31.35 -12.46
CA SER A 241 -38.19 -30.24 -11.49
C SER A 241 -38.22 -30.71 -10.04
N SER A 242 -37.95 -31.99 -9.79
CA SER A 242 -38.00 -32.58 -8.44
C SER A 242 -36.63 -32.61 -7.77
N TRP A 243 -36.61 -32.21 -6.50
CA TRP A 243 -35.54 -32.61 -5.60
C TRP A 243 -36.04 -33.72 -4.68
N ASN A 244 -35.15 -34.64 -4.33
CA ASN A 244 -35.49 -35.86 -3.59
C ASN A 244 -34.33 -36.30 -2.71
N TYR A 245 -34.58 -36.42 -1.41
CA TYR A 245 -33.62 -37.05 -0.50
C TYR A 245 -34.08 -38.47 -0.18
N LYS A 246 -33.28 -39.44 -0.62
CA LYS A 246 -33.63 -40.86 -0.64
C LYS A 246 -32.45 -41.73 -0.28
N TYR A 247 -32.74 -42.98 0.06
CA TYR A 247 -31.77 -44.05 0.07
C TYR A 247 -31.94 -44.93 -1.17
N SER A 248 -30.82 -45.24 -1.83
CA SER A 248 -30.76 -46.07 -3.03
C SER A 248 -29.89 -47.29 -2.78
N TYR A 249 -30.35 -48.47 -3.17
CA TYR A 249 -29.49 -49.65 -3.27
C TYR A 249 -29.58 -50.24 -4.68
N VAL A 250 -28.83 -49.67 -5.62
CA VAL A 250 -28.83 -50.06 -7.04
C VAL A 250 -27.39 -50.30 -7.50
N ASN A 251 -27.19 -51.12 -8.54
CA ASN A 251 -25.86 -51.39 -9.12
C ASN A 251 -24.80 -51.95 -8.15
N ASP A 252 -25.22 -52.54 -7.03
CA ASP A 252 -24.39 -53.11 -5.96
C ASP A 252 -23.74 -52.04 -5.07
N THR A 253 -24.27 -50.82 -5.11
CA THR A 253 -23.89 -49.67 -4.29
C THR A 253 -25.07 -49.24 -3.46
N SER A 254 -24.87 -49.13 -2.15
CA SER A 254 -25.86 -48.59 -1.22
C SER A 254 -25.47 -47.17 -0.84
N GLU A 255 -26.36 -46.21 -1.02
CA GLU A 255 -26.01 -44.79 -0.94
C GLU A 255 -27.21 -43.94 -0.49
N LEU A 256 -26.92 -42.89 0.26
CA LEU A 256 -27.79 -41.72 0.35
C LEU A 256 -27.62 -40.89 -0.92
N VAL A 257 -28.77 -40.48 -1.48
CA VAL A 257 -28.83 -39.72 -2.73
C VAL A 257 -29.71 -38.52 -2.52
N PHE A 258 -29.18 -37.35 -2.87
CA PHE A 258 -29.92 -36.12 -3.01
C PHE A 258 -30.02 -35.74 -4.49
N ASN A 259 -31.20 -35.95 -5.09
CA ASN A 259 -31.47 -35.47 -6.44
C ASN A 259 -31.69 -33.95 -6.39
N ILE A 260 -30.94 -33.20 -7.22
CA ILE A 260 -31.14 -31.76 -7.41
C ILE A 260 -32.22 -31.52 -8.47
N ASN A 261 -32.16 -32.31 -9.55
CA ASN A 261 -33.14 -32.41 -10.63
C ASN A 261 -33.01 -33.79 -11.33
N GLU A 262 -33.72 -34.04 -12.44
CA GLU A 262 -33.61 -35.34 -13.16
C GLU A 262 -32.23 -35.63 -13.76
N ALA A 263 -31.39 -34.61 -13.95
CA ALA A 263 -30.10 -34.73 -14.62
C ALA A 263 -28.88 -34.69 -13.67
N SER A 264 -29.05 -34.22 -12.43
CA SER A 264 -27.98 -34.16 -11.43
C SER A 264 -28.42 -34.68 -10.06
N GLU A 265 -27.52 -35.42 -9.42
CA GLU A 265 -27.67 -35.94 -8.08
C GLU A 265 -26.32 -35.95 -7.37
N VAL A 266 -26.37 -35.79 -6.05
CA VAL A 266 -25.23 -35.96 -5.17
C VAL A 266 -25.45 -37.25 -4.40
N SER A 267 -24.51 -38.18 -4.50
CA SER A 267 -24.56 -39.43 -3.76
C SER A 267 -23.37 -39.62 -2.82
N SER A 268 -23.62 -40.36 -1.75
CA SER A 268 -22.60 -40.82 -0.81
C SER A 268 -21.96 -42.13 -1.28
N ASN A 269 -20.85 -42.56 -0.66
CA ASN A 269 -20.26 -43.87 -0.95
C ASN A 269 -20.66 -44.91 0.12
N ASP A 270 -21.20 -46.05 -0.32
CA ASP A 270 -21.37 -47.30 0.45
C ASP A 270 -21.93 -47.11 1.90
N VAL A 271 -23.11 -46.51 2.01
CA VAL A 271 -23.86 -46.35 3.27
C VAL A 271 -24.66 -47.63 3.57
N PHE A 272 -24.50 -48.20 4.76
CA PHE A 272 -25.23 -49.39 5.19
C PHE A 272 -26.14 -49.08 6.38
N LEU A 273 -27.45 -49.22 6.16
CA LEU A 273 -28.46 -49.02 7.20
C LEU A 273 -28.90 -50.34 7.81
N ASN A 274 -28.90 -50.40 9.13
CA ASN A 274 -29.53 -51.45 9.90
C ASN A 274 -31.01 -51.12 10.11
N ILE A 275 -31.84 -52.16 10.13
CA ILE A 275 -33.22 -52.01 10.56
C ILE A 275 -33.27 -51.80 12.08
N PHE A 276 -34.22 -50.98 12.53
CA PHE A 276 -34.48 -50.59 13.92
C PHE A 276 -33.48 -49.61 14.55
N ASP A 277 -32.40 -49.27 13.87
CA ASP A 277 -31.47 -48.22 14.31
C ASP A 277 -31.94 -46.86 13.82
N TRP A 278 -31.77 -45.83 14.66
CA TRP A 278 -32.00 -44.44 14.28
C TRP A 278 -30.78 -43.88 13.58
N TYR A 279 -31.02 -43.06 12.57
CA TYR A 279 -30.01 -42.30 11.84
C TYR A 279 -30.47 -40.87 11.70
N HIS A 280 -29.61 -39.94 12.02
CA HIS A 280 -29.78 -38.52 11.72
C HIS A 280 -29.15 -38.23 10.37
N PHE A 281 -29.99 -37.82 9.41
CA PHE A 281 -29.54 -37.51 8.07
C PHE A 281 -29.65 -36.02 7.84
N VAL A 282 -28.53 -35.40 7.46
CA VAL A 282 -28.50 -33.99 7.09
C VAL A 282 -27.89 -33.84 5.70
N ILE A 283 -28.55 -33.05 4.86
CA ILE A 283 -27.99 -32.52 3.62
C ILE A 283 -27.88 -31.02 3.78
N GLN A 284 -26.67 -30.49 3.61
CA GLN A 284 -26.39 -29.06 3.62
C GLN A 284 -25.90 -28.67 2.24
N LYS A 285 -26.36 -27.52 1.75
CA LYS A 285 -25.78 -26.84 0.61
C LYS A 285 -25.22 -25.53 1.09
N ASP A 286 -23.95 -25.27 0.81
CA ASP A 286 -23.28 -23.98 1.04
C ASP A 286 -22.46 -23.57 -0.18
N GLY A 287 -22.72 -22.38 -0.72
CA GLY A 287 -22.17 -21.95 -2.00
C GLY A 287 -22.43 -23.00 -3.09
N ASP A 288 -21.39 -23.51 -3.76
CA ASP A 288 -21.51 -24.60 -4.74
C ASP A 288 -21.27 -26.00 -4.14
N TYR A 289 -21.03 -26.11 -2.82
CA TYR A 289 -20.83 -27.39 -2.14
C TYR A 289 -22.15 -27.94 -1.62
N ILE A 290 -22.30 -29.26 -1.76
CA ILE A 290 -23.40 -30.04 -1.18
C ILE A 290 -22.77 -31.16 -0.34
N THR A 291 -23.08 -31.16 0.95
CA THR A 291 -22.48 -32.02 1.96
C THR A 291 -23.56 -32.86 2.64
N GLN A 292 -23.27 -34.15 2.82
CA GLN A 292 -24.14 -35.11 3.47
C GLN A 292 -23.52 -35.58 4.78
N PHE A 293 -24.35 -35.71 5.81
CA PHE A 293 -23.97 -36.14 7.15
C PHE A 293 -24.82 -37.32 7.61
N ILE A 294 -24.22 -38.21 8.41
CA ILE A 294 -24.94 -39.24 9.17
C ILE A 294 -24.49 -39.14 10.62
N ASN A 295 -25.41 -38.83 11.54
CA ASN A 295 -25.12 -38.68 12.97
C ASN A 295 -23.94 -37.72 13.21
N GLY A 296 -24.02 -36.50 12.68
CA GLY A 296 -22.94 -35.50 12.73
C GLY A 296 -21.75 -35.76 11.80
N ASP A 297 -21.43 -37.02 11.47
CA ASP A 297 -20.27 -37.36 10.65
C ASP A 297 -20.47 -36.99 9.16
N THR A 298 -19.51 -36.27 8.57
CA THR A 298 -19.49 -36.00 7.12
C THR A 298 -19.21 -37.27 6.32
N ILE A 299 -20.13 -37.65 5.43
CA ILE A 299 -20.02 -38.85 4.58
C ILE A 299 -19.78 -38.53 3.09
N SER A 300 -20.10 -37.33 2.63
CA SER A 300 -19.87 -36.87 1.25
C SER A 300 -19.86 -35.35 1.21
N SER A 301 -18.97 -34.75 0.42
CA SER A 301 -18.96 -33.32 0.12
C SER A 301 -18.58 -33.13 -1.35
N VAL A 302 -19.47 -32.55 -2.14
CA VAL A 302 -19.33 -32.48 -3.60
C VAL A 302 -19.60 -31.06 -4.09
N LEU A 303 -18.74 -30.56 -4.96
CA LEU A 303 -18.97 -29.32 -5.71
C LEU A 303 -19.96 -29.60 -6.86
N ASP A 304 -21.15 -28.99 -6.82
CA ASP A 304 -22.16 -29.06 -7.87
C ASP A 304 -22.81 -27.69 -8.13
N THR A 305 -22.60 -27.14 -9.32
CA THR A 305 -23.12 -25.84 -9.75
C THR A 305 -24.52 -25.93 -10.38
N THR A 306 -25.18 -27.08 -10.28
CA THR A 306 -26.48 -27.33 -10.91
C THR A 306 -27.58 -26.53 -10.20
N LEU A 307 -28.38 -25.80 -10.98
CA LEU A 307 -29.47 -24.98 -10.43
C LEU A 307 -30.70 -25.84 -10.11
N PHE A 308 -31.30 -25.57 -8.95
CA PHE A 308 -32.62 -26.08 -8.59
C PHE A 308 -33.70 -25.48 -9.49
N ILE A 309 -34.67 -26.31 -9.90
CA ILE A 309 -35.78 -25.89 -10.74
C ILE A 309 -37.05 -25.81 -9.89
N ASN A 310 -37.66 -24.63 -9.85
CA ASN A 310 -38.88 -24.40 -9.08
C ASN A 310 -40.07 -25.17 -9.62
N ASN A 311 -40.90 -25.67 -8.70
CA ASN A 311 -42.10 -26.44 -9.03
C ASN A 311 -43.25 -26.09 -8.08
N LEU A 312 -44.48 -26.32 -8.55
CA LEU A 312 -45.72 -26.10 -7.77
C LEU A 312 -46.23 -27.39 -7.10
N SER A 313 -45.42 -28.45 -7.08
CA SER A 313 -45.80 -29.72 -6.49
C SER A 313 -45.73 -29.64 -4.96
N PRO A 314 -46.55 -30.44 -4.25
CA PRO A 314 -46.45 -30.56 -2.80
C PRO A 314 -45.08 -31.13 -2.39
N LEU A 315 -44.73 -30.88 -1.13
CA LEU A 315 -43.66 -31.61 -0.44
C LEU A 315 -44.28 -32.87 0.18
N ILE A 316 -43.64 -34.01 -0.02
CA ILE A 316 -44.08 -35.31 0.48
C ILE A 316 -43.04 -35.84 1.45
N LEU A 317 -43.49 -36.22 2.65
CA LEU A 317 -42.69 -36.91 3.66
C LEU A 317 -43.07 -38.39 3.70
N GLY A 318 -42.08 -39.26 3.94
CA GLY A 318 -42.26 -40.71 3.99
C GLY A 318 -42.34 -41.41 2.62
N GLY A 319 -41.98 -40.71 1.55
CA GLY A 319 -42.00 -41.29 0.21
C GLY A 319 -42.12 -40.26 -0.91
N SER A 320 -42.82 -40.65 -1.96
CA SER A 320 -43.16 -39.80 -3.10
C SER A 320 -44.61 -40.01 -3.53
N LEU A 321 -45.05 -39.31 -4.58
CA LEU A 321 -46.33 -39.61 -5.26
C LEU A 321 -46.26 -40.88 -6.12
N ASP A 322 -45.07 -41.47 -6.28
CA ASP A 322 -44.82 -42.71 -7.01
C ASP A 322 -44.83 -43.89 -6.03
N ALA A 323 -45.73 -44.86 -6.23
CA ALA A 323 -45.97 -45.94 -5.27
C ALA A 323 -44.75 -46.85 -5.01
N ASP A 324 -43.76 -46.84 -5.90
CA ASP A 324 -42.56 -47.67 -5.78
C ASP A 324 -41.50 -47.04 -4.83
N ASP A 325 -41.61 -45.76 -4.46
CA ASP A 325 -40.60 -45.04 -3.66
C ASP A 325 -40.97 -44.90 -2.17
N LEU A 326 -42.11 -45.44 -1.73
CA LEU A 326 -42.64 -45.27 -0.38
C LEU A 326 -41.75 -45.95 0.67
N PHE A 327 -41.47 -45.24 1.76
CA PHE A 327 -40.57 -45.69 2.83
C PHE A 327 -41.31 -46.52 3.88
N PHE A 328 -40.70 -47.63 4.31
CA PHE A 328 -41.17 -48.45 5.43
C PHE A 328 -40.32 -48.18 6.67
N GLY A 329 -40.80 -47.32 7.55
CA GLY A 329 -40.04 -46.95 8.74
C GLY A 329 -40.65 -45.80 9.52
N VAL A 330 -39.87 -45.24 10.43
CA VAL A 330 -40.26 -44.07 11.23
C VAL A 330 -39.43 -42.86 10.77
N ILE A 331 -40.08 -41.71 10.64
CA ILE A 331 -39.41 -40.41 10.43
C ILE A 331 -39.80 -39.48 11.58
N ASP A 332 -38.82 -38.71 12.03
CA ASP A 332 -38.90 -37.82 13.17
C ASP A 332 -38.11 -36.51 12.95
N ASP A 333 -38.41 -35.46 13.73
CA ASP A 333 -37.71 -34.17 13.81
C ASP A 333 -37.13 -33.65 12.49
N ILE A 334 -38.02 -33.16 11.62
CA ILE A 334 -37.60 -32.60 10.33
C ILE A 334 -37.36 -31.10 10.47
N ILE A 335 -36.15 -30.65 10.16
CA ILE A 335 -35.78 -29.23 10.10
C ILE A 335 -35.35 -28.90 8.68
N ILE A 336 -35.98 -27.89 8.08
CA ILE A 336 -35.56 -27.31 6.80
C ILE A 336 -35.22 -25.86 7.08
N SER A 337 -33.94 -25.52 6.93
CA SER A 337 -33.42 -24.18 7.23
C SER A 337 -32.83 -23.55 5.98
N GLY A 338 -32.84 -22.23 5.93
CA GLY A 338 -32.23 -21.47 4.85
C GLY A 338 -31.93 -20.04 5.28
N ASN A 339 -31.06 -19.37 4.54
CA ASN A 339 -30.47 -18.07 4.89
C ASN A 339 -29.59 -18.17 6.16
N TYR A 340 -28.28 -18.13 5.98
CA TYR A 340 -27.27 -18.22 7.04
C TYR A 340 -26.51 -16.89 7.19
N GLY A 341 -27.12 -15.77 6.77
CA GLY A 341 -26.46 -14.50 6.47
C GLY A 341 -25.79 -13.73 7.62
N PHE A 342 -25.46 -14.40 8.72
CA PHE A 342 -24.66 -13.90 9.82
C PHE A 342 -23.19 -14.36 9.72
N CYS A 343 -22.93 -15.57 9.21
CA CYS A 343 -21.57 -16.05 8.95
C CYS A 343 -21.51 -17.16 7.88
N GLU A 344 -20.31 -17.37 7.31
CA GLU A 344 -20.07 -18.42 6.31
C GLU A 344 -19.57 -19.74 6.93
N TYR A 345 -19.39 -19.84 8.27
CA TYR A 345 -18.79 -21.02 8.93
C TYR A 345 -17.52 -21.50 8.21
N LYS A 346 -16.65 -20.55 7.92
CA LYS A 346 -15.36 -20.75 7.28
C LYS A 346 -14.29 -21.01 8.33
N GLU A 347 -13.09 -21.36 7.88
CA GLU A 347 -11.91 -21.32 8.75
C GLU A 347 -11.77 -19.93 9.40
N PRO A 348 -11.61 -19.84 10.75
CA PRO A 348 -11.47 -18.56 11.46
C PRO A 348 -10.27 -17.74 10.99
N GLU A 349 -10.31 -16.43 11.23
CA GLU A 349 -9.26 -15.50 10.79
C GLU A 349 -7.97 -15.64 11.63
N ASP A 350 -6.83 -15.46 10.96
CA ASP A 350 -5.49 -15.29 11.54
C ASP A 350 -4.87 -14.08 10.81
N SER A 351 -5.28 -12.89 11.26
CA SER A 351 -5.09 -11.64 10.53
C SER A 351 -3.65 -11.13 10.55
N ASP A 352 -2.87 -11.56 11.55
CA ASP A 352 -1.46 -11.22 11.70
C ASP A 352 -0.50 -12.35 11.26
N ASN A 353 -1.05 -13.50 10.86
CA ASN A 353 -0.33 -14.70 10.40
C ASN A 353 0.59 -15.29 11.48
N SER A 354 0.18 -15.20 12.75
CA SER A 354 0.89 -15.80 13.87
C SER A 354 0.82 -17.34 13.86
N GLY A 355 -0.21 -17.90 13.20
CA GLY A 355 -0.54 -19.32 13.24
C GLY A 355 -1.41 -19.72 14.43
N VAL A 356 -1.91 -18.74 15.19
CA VAL A 356 -2.98 -18.85 16.18
C VAL A 356 -4.15 -18.04 15.63
N TYR A 357 -5.37 -18.55 15.71
CA TYR A 357 -6.55 -17.81 15.25
C TYR A 357 -6.79 -16.60 16.16
N ASP A 358 -7.36 -15.53 15.59
CA ASP A 358 -7.53 -14.25 16.29
C ASP A 358 -8.33 -14.42 17.60
N PHE A 359 -9.42 -15.21 17.60
CA PHE A 359 -10.24 -15.53 18.79
C PHE A 359 -9.53 -16.31 19.91
N LEU A 360 -8.29 -16.76 19.67
CA LEU A 360 -7.45 -17.46 20.65
C LEU A 360 -6.23 -16.62 21.07
N GLU A 361 -6.11 -15.37 20.59
CA GLU A 361 -4.94 -14.53 20.79
C GLU A 361 -5.23 -13.26 21.61
N PHE A 362 -5.08 -13.40 22.94
CA PHE A 362 -5.32 -12.31 23.89
C PHE A 362 -4.79 -10.95 23.43
N GLY A 363 -5.71 -10.03 23.18
CA GLY A 363 -5.45 -8.78 22.52
C GLY A 363 -5.91 -7.53 23.27
N GLY A 364 -6.03 -6.44 22.52
CA GLY A 364 -6.53 -5.17 23.01
C GLY A 364 -6.33 -4.02 22.04
N PRO A 365 -7.06 -2.90 22.25
CA PRO A 365 -7.04 -1.79 21.33
C PRO A 365 -5.72 -1.02 21.38
N ALA A 366 -5.30 -0.49 20.22
CA ALA A 366 -4.18 0.43 20.14
C ALA A 366 -4.46 1.75 20.88
N SER A 367 -3.39 2.38 21.36
CA SER A 367 -3.42 3.75 21.87
C SER A 367 -2.24 4.55 21.34
N LEU A 368 -2.49 5.80 20.91
CA LEU A 368 -1.45 6.69 20.41
C LEU A 368 -0.85 7.49 21.57
N ASP A 369 0.44 7.28 21.84
CA ASP A 369 1.18 7.93 22.91
C ASP A 369 1.76 9.28 22.46
N SER A 370 2.39 9.33 21.28
CA SER A 370 2.94 10.56 20.71
C SER A 370 3.15 10.47 19.19
N ILE A 371 3.34 11.63 18.57
CA ILE A 371 3.65 11.79 17.14
C ILE A 371 4.68 12.92 16.97
N SER A 372 5.57 12.78 15.99
CA SER A 372 6.56 13.80 15.64
C SER A 372 5.90 15.10 15.15
N ASP A 373 6.63 16.21 15.24
CA ASP A 373 6.22 17.50 14.67
C ASP A 373 6.37 17.52 13.13
N PRO A 374 5.70 18.45 12.41
CA PRO A 374 5.98 18.74 11.00
C PRO A 374 7.46 19.04 10.76
N GLN A 375 7.97 18.67 9.59
CA GLN A 375 9.38 18.80 9.23
C GLN A 375 9.59 19.91 8.20
N THR A 376 10.68 20.66 8.34
CA THR A 376 11.19 21.59 7.33
C THR A 376 12.63 21.22 7.07
N ILE A 377 12.95 20.97 5.80
CA ILE A 377 14.27 20.53 5.35
C ILE A 377 14.64 21.24 4.06
N THR A 378 15.93 21.22 3.74
CA THR A 378 16.48 21.59 2.44
C THR A 378 16.26 20.44 1.42
N GLU A 379 16.11 20.75 0.13
CA GLU A 379 15.98 19.75 -0.93
C GLU A 379 17.11 18.71 -0.90
N GLU A 380 16.83 17.48 -1.34
CA GLU A 380 17.78 16.35 -1.38
C GLU A 380 18.37 15.93 -0.01
N THR A 381 17.84 16.45 1.11
CA THR A 381 18.21 16.00 2.45
C THR A 381 17.23 14.97 3.03
N ASP A 382 17.71 14.20 4.01
CA ASP A 382 16.92 13.16 4.71
C ASP A 382 16.09 13.74 5.85
N THR A 383 14.90 13.19 6.08
CA THR A 383 14.11 13.42 7.29
C THR A 383 13.33 12.18 7.71
N TYR A 384 12.56 12.26 8.80
CA TYR A 384 11.68 11.19 9.23
C TYR A 384 10.44 11.71 9.95
N PHE A 385 9.39 10.91 9.92
CA PHE A 385 8.20 11.06 10.76
C PHE A 385 8.07 9.82 11.64
N ALA A 386 7.70 10.01 12.90
CA ALA A 386 7.60 8.92 13.85
C ALA A 386 6.32 9.02 14.69
N VAL A 387 5.79 7.86 15.03
CA VAL A 387 4.69 7.68 15.98
C VAL A 387 5.17 6.78 17.10
N SER A 388 4.58 6.93 18.28
CA SER A 388 4.75 5.98 19.37
C SER A 388 3.36 5.62 19.86
N SER A 389 3.11 4.32 19.95
CA SER A 389 1.83 3.74 20.30
C SER A 389 2.04 2.52 21.19
N SER A 390 1.03 2.19 21.98
CA SER A 390 1.03 1.01 22.85
C SER A 390 -0.26 0.21 22.69
N SER A 391 -0.11 -1.11 22.70
CA SER A 391 -1.18 -2.10 22.82
C SER A 391 -0.65 -3.34 23.52
N ILE A 392 -1.56 -4.23 23.94
CA ILE A 392 -1.26 -5.60 24.34
C ILE A 392 -1.00 -6.44 23.08
N SER A 393 -1.81 -6.27 22.03
CA SER A 393 -1.60 -6.90 20.72
C SER A 393 -0.39 -6.33 19.97
N ASN A 394 0.04 -7.07 18.95
CA ASN A 394 1.03 -6.58 17.99
C ASN A 394 0.46 -5.41 17.16
N LEU A 395 1.26 -4.34 17.04
CA LEU A 395 0.88 -3.16 16.27
C LEU A 395 1.34 -3.28 14.82
N SER A 396 0.42 -3.04 13.89
CA SER A 396 0.69 -2.88 12.47
C SER A 396 0.59 -1.41 12.08
N TYR A 397 1.46 -0.98 11.16
CA TYR A 397 1.50 0.39 10.66
C TYR A 397 1.33 0.42 9.15
N GLN A 398 0.69 1.47 8.65
CA GLN A 398 0.65 1.82 7.23
C GLN A 398 0.76 3.34 7.08
N TRP A 399 1.87 3.81 6.53
CA TRP A 399 2.02 5.22 6.21
C TRP A 399 1.26 5.59 4.94
N GLN A 400 0.67 6.79 4.94
CA GLN A 400 -0.01 7.39 3.80
C GLN A 400 0.50 8.81 3.58
N TYR A 401 0.43 9.27 2.33
CA TYR A 401 0.72 10.65 1.96
C TYR A 401 -0.43 11.29 1.18
N SER A 402 -0.43 12.63 1.14
CA SER A 402 -1.40 13.43 0.40
C SER A 402 -0.70 14.62 -0.28
N ASP A 403 -0.98 14.79 -1.58
CA ASP A 403 -0.53 15.92 -2.40
C ASP A 403 -1.61 17.00 -2.58
N ASP A 404 -2.79 16.82 -1.96
CA ASP A 404 -3.96 17.68 -2.16
C ASP A 404 -4.52 18.28 -0.86
N ASN A 405 -3.63 18.55 0.10
CA ASN A 405 -3.97 19.06 1.44
C ASN A 405 -4.92 18.16 2.24
N GLY A 406 -4.77 16.83 2.09
CA GLY A 406 -5.49 15.83 2.88
C GLY A 406 -6.90 15.51 2.38
N ASN A 407 -7.26 15.92 1.16
CA ASN A 407 -8.55 15.54 0.55
C ASN A 407 -8.54 14.08 0.09
N THR A 408 -7.40 13.61 -0.43
CA THR A 408 -7.15 12.21 -0.78
C THR A 408 -5.85 11.73 -0.16
N TRP A 409 -5.80 10.44 0.15
CA TRP A 409 -4.67 9.79 0.81
C TRP A 409 -4.27 8.54 0.03
N THR A 410 -2.97 8.39 -0.20
CA THR A 410 -2.39 7.25 -0.92
C THR A 410 -1.42 6.52 0.01
N ASN A 411 -1.45 5.18 0.02
CA ASN A 411 -0.48 4.39 0.77
C ASN A 411 0.94 4.64 0.24
N VAL A 412 1.86 4.96 1.15
CA VAL A 412 3.28 5.05 0.82
C VAL A 412 3.74 3.64 0.44
N SER A 413 4.49 3.54 -0.65
CA SER A 413 5.09 2.29 -1.11
C SER A 413 6.60 2.36 -0.94
N GLU A 414 7.22 1.24 -0.57
CA GLU A 414 8.66 1.14 -0.37
C GLU A 414 9.40 1.56 -1.65
N SER A 415 10.38 2.46 -1.53
CA SER A 415 11.12 3.02 -2.66
C SER A 415 12.47 3.58 -2.19
N PRO A 416 13.40 3.95 -3.09
CA PRO A 416 14.62 4.63 -2.68
C PRO A 416 14.41 5.93 -1.87
N LEU A 417 13.22 6.56 -1.99
CA LEU A 417 12.86 7.78 -1.27
C LEU A 417 12.13 7.53 0.06
N PHE A 418 11.66 6.30 0.30
CA PHE A 418 10.84 5.95 1.47
C PHE A 418 11.23 4.59 2.04
N GLU A 419 11.59 4.58 3.32
CA GLU A 419 11.93 3.38 4.08
C GLU A 419 11.08 3.34 5.36
N GLY A 420 10.68 2.13 5.79
CA GLY A 420 9.96 1.95 7.06
C GLY A 420 8.44 2.17 6.96
N ILE A 421 7.85 2.01 5.77
CA ILE A 421 6.43 2.31 5.48
C ILE A 421 5.41 1.54 6.33
N ASN A 422 5.83 0.41 6.92
CA ASN A 422 5.01 -0.44 7.78
C ASN A 422 5.58 -0.51 9.21
N THR A 423 6.32 0.52 9.62
CA THR A 423 6.89 0.64 10.96
C THR A 423 6.41 1.92 11.64
N ASP A 424 6.74 2.07 12.90
CA ASP A 424 6.46 3.28 13.70
C ASP A 424 7.19 4.54 13.18
N THR A 425 8.15 4.37 12.25
CA THR A 425 8.99 5.44 11.71
C THR A 425 9.06 5.38 10.19
N LEU A 426 8.58 6.44 9.52
CA LEU A 426 8.77 6.63 8.08
C LEU A 426 10.00 7.51 7.85
N LYS A 427 11.01 6.96 7.17
CA LYS A 427 12.15 7.76 6.69
C LYS A 427 11.87 8.27 5.28
N VAL A 428 12.10 9.57 5.07
CA VAL A 428 12.10 10.21 3.74
C VAL A 428 13.56 10.49 3.39
N ILE A 429 14.05 9.87 2.33
CA ILE A 429 15.47 9.91 1.94
C ILE A 429 15.61 10.81 0.72
N GLY A 430 16.50 11.79 0.76
CA GLY A 430 16.76 12.74 -0.32
C GLY A 430 15.47 13.36 -0.87
N ALA A 431 14.76 14.15 -0.06
CA ALA A 431 13.43 14.63 -0.45
C ALA A 431 13.52 15.68 -1.58
N PRO A 432 12.94 15.43 -2.78
CA PRO A 432 12.95 16.42 -3.86
C PRO A 432 11.98 17.56 -3.57
N LEU A 433 12.15 18.72 -4.21
CA LEU A 433 11.31 19.91 -4.02
C LEU A 433 9.84 19.66 -4.40
N SER A 434 9.60 18.68 -5.26
CA SER A 434 8.25 18.20 -5.58
C SER A 434 7.47 17.66 -4.37
N PHE A 435 8.13 17.41 -3.24
CA PHE A 435 7.49 16.98 -1.98
C PHE A 435 7.11 18.17 -1.10
N ASP A 436 7.41 19.42 -1.48
CA ASP A 436 7.02 20.58 -0.69
C ASP A 436 5.49 20.63 -0.48
N ASN A 437 5.10 20.87 0.77
CA ASN A 437 3.73 20.83 1.28
C ASN A 437 3.05 19.45 1.28
N ARG A 438 3.76 18.36 0.98
CA ARG A 438 3.20 17.01 1.11
C ARG A 438 2.85 16.73 2.57
N LEU A 439 1.68 16.13 2.78
CA LEU A 439 1.25 15.67 4.10
C LEU A 439 1.47 14.17 4.24
N PHE A 440 1.85 13.72 5.44
CA PHE A 440 1.97 12.33 5.83
C PHE A 440 1.08 12.00 7.03
N ARG A 441 0.60 10.76 7.13
CA ARG A 441 -0.08 10.23 8.33
C ARG A 441 0.18 8.73 8.45
N ALA A 442 0.08 8.20 9.66
CA ALA A 442 0.09 6.77 9.91
C ALA A 442 -1.34 6.26 10.18
N ILE A 443 -1.61 5.05 9.71
CA ILE A 443 -2.70 4.20 10.20
C ILE A 443 -2.06 3.15 11.09
N ILE A 444 -2.55 3.03 12.32
CA ILE A 444 -2.09 2.07 13.33
C ILE A 444 -3.24 1.13 13.63
N SER A 445 -3.01 -0.17 13.54
CA SER A 445 -4.02 -1.20 13.77
C SER A 445 -3.49 -2.35 14.62
N THR A 446 -4.40 -3.06 15.27
CA THR A 446 -4.15 -4.29 16.03
C THR A 446 -4.79 -5.43 15.26
N LYS A 447 -4.04 -6.04 14.34
CA LYS A 447 -4.63 -6.96 13.36
C LYS A 447 -5.29 -8.18 13.99
N SER A 448 -4.71 -8.71 15.06
CA SER A 448 -5.28 -9.84 15.78
C SER A 448 -6.39 -9.49 16.76
N PHE A 449 -6.73 -8.20 16.94
CA PHE A 449 -7.83 -7.77 17.81
C PHE A 449 -8.86 -6.99 16.99
N ASN A 450 -9.86 -7.69 16.47
CA ASN A 450 -10.79 -7.14 15.48
C ASN A 450 -11.79 -6.13 16.07
N CYS A 451 -12.02 -6.16 17.38
CA CYS A 451 -12.81 -5.16 18.09
C CYS A 451 -12.12 -3.77 18.18
N GLY A 452 -10.84 -3.66 17.81
CA GLY A 452 -10.09 -2.42 17.86
C GLY A 452 -10.30 -1.53 16.63
N ASP A 453 -10.69 -0.28 16.85
CA ASP A 453 -10.70 0.73 15.78
C ASP A 453 -9.26 1.10 15.35
N ASP A 454 -9.03 1.21 14.04
CA ASP A 454 -7.82 1.79 13.48
C ASP A 454 -7.60 3.24 13.96
N ILE A 455 -6.38 3.53 14.43
CA ILE A 455 -5.98 4.90 14.75
C ILE A 455 -5.39 5.56 13.51
N ILE A 456 -6.05 6.62 13.03
CA ILE A 456 -5.53 7.50 11.99
C ILE A 456 -4.92 8.74 12.63
N THR A 457 -3.62 8.95 12.44
CA THR A 457 -2.93 10.09 13.05
C THR A 457 -3.30 11.43 12.41
N LEU A 458 -3.00 12.53 13.12
CA LEU A 458 -3.07 13.86 12.53
C LEU A 458 -2.07 13.99 11.36
N PRO A 459 -2.40 14.76 10.31
CA PRO A 459 -1.48 15.03 9.20
C PRO A 459 -0.22 15.79 9.64
N LEU A 460 0.94 15.32 9.19
CA LEU A 460 2.25 15.93 9.36
C LEU A 460 2.71 16.53 8.05
N LYS A 461 3.05 17.82 8.04
CA LYS A 461 3.51 18.51 6.84
C LYS A 461 5.01 18.35 6.67
N LEU A 462 5.45 18.03 5.46
CA LEU A 462 6.82 18.23 4.99
C LEU A 462 6.88 19.55 4.22
N THR A 463 7.81 20.42 4.59
CA THR A 463 8.19 21.59 3.79
C THR A 463 9.62 21.38 3.31
N VAL A 464 9.80 21.47 1.99
CA VAL A 464 11.10 21.32 1.34
C VAL A 464 11.50 22.69 0.81
N LEU A 465 12.62 23.21 1.27
CA LEU A 465 13.18 24.49 0.82
C LEU A 465 14.08 24.24 -0.40
N PRO A 466 14.02 25.11 -1.43
CA PRO A 466 14.97 25.08 -2.55
C PRO A 466 16.43 25.20 -2.10
N ASP A 467 17.33 24.64 -2.91
CA ASP A 467 18.78 24.59 -2.75
C ASP A 467 19.39 24.48 -4.15
N ASN A 468 19.73 25.64 -4.74
CA ASN A 468 20.10 25.78 -6.14
C ASN A 468 21.41 25.06 -6.48
N ASP A 469 22.43 25.22 -5.64
CA ASP A 469 23.77 24.66 -5.84
C ASP A 469 23.99 23.29 -5.18
N ARG A 470 23.07 22.86 -4.32
CA ARG A 470 23.03 21.56 -3.64
C ARG A 470 24.14 21.33 -2.65
N ASP A 471 24.55 22.36 -1.94
CA ASP A 471 25.50 22.22 -0.84
C ASP A 471 24.85 21.80 0.50
N GLY A 472 23.51 21.83 0.56
CA GLY A 472 22.70 21.45 1.71
C GLY A 472 22.19 22.62 2.56
N ILE A 473 22.53 23.86 2.20
CA ILE A 473 21.93 25.09 2.72
C ILE A 473 20.80 25.52 1.78
N ALA A 474 19.74 26.12 2.32
CA ALA A 474 18.60 26.52 1.50
C ALA A 474 18.81 27.94 0.98
N ASP A 475 18.37 28.24 -0.24
CA ASP A 475 18.59 29.57 -0.89
C ASP A 475 18.15 30.78 -0.02
N SER A 476 17.21 30.56 0.91
CA SER A 476 16.75 31.63 1.80
C SER A 476 17.69 31.97 2.95
N ASP A 477 18.59 31.05 3.28
CA ASP A 477 19.56 31.10 4.36
C ASP A 477 21.01 31.09 3.85
N ASP A 478 21.24 30.77 2.57
CA ASP A 478 22.53 30.87 1.88
C ASP A 478 22.98 32.33 1.70
N VAL A 479 24.28 32.52 1.50
CA VAL A 479 24.90 33.82 1.19
C VAL A 479 25.58 33.85 -0.18
N ASP A 480 25.67 32.70 -0.86
CA ASP A 480 26.35 32.48 -2.13
C ASP A 480 25.65 31.35 -2.91
N ASP A 481 24.44 31.61 -3.42
CA ASP A 481 23.47 30.59 -3.88
C ASP A 481 23.89 29.78 -5.15
N ASP A 482 25.00 30.12 -5.80
CA ASP A 482 25.59 29.36 -6.91
C ASP A 482 27.04 28.89 -6.63
N ASN A 483 27.56 29.24 -5.45
CA ASN A 483 28.90 28.91 -4.98
C ASN A 483 30.04 29.39 -5.91
N ASP A 484 29.85 30.45 -6.70
CA ASP A 484 30.88 31.04 -7.58
C ASP A 484 31.94 31.87 -6.82
N GLY A 485 31.69 32.13 -5.52
CA GLY A 485 32.59 32.85 -4.63
C GLY A 485 32.37 34.37 -4.59
N ILE A 486 31.33 34.88 -5.23
CA ILE A 486 30.80 36.22 -5.07
C ILE A 486 29.86 36.14 -3.84
N PHE A 487 28.80 36.91 -3.71
CA PHE A 487 27.95 36.92 -2.52
C PHE A 487 26.67 37.55 -3.00
N ASP A 488 25.50 36.95 -2.76
CA ASP A 488 24.26 37.40 -3.41
C ASP A 488 23.94 38.89 -3.19
N TYR A 489 24.43 39.49 -2.11
CA TYR A 489 24.24 40.92 -1.86
C TYR A 489 25.06 41.84 -2.81
N LEU A 490 26.12 41.33 -3.43
CA LEU A 490 26.94 41.97 -4.46
C LEU A 490 26.31 41.79 -5.85
N GLU A 491 25.92 40.57 -6.22
CA GLU A 491 25.20 40.30 -7.49
C GLU A 491 23.81 40.94 -7.51
N GLY A 492 23.13 40.91 -6.37
CA GLY A 492 21.77 41.39 -6.22
C GLY A 492 20.76 40.45 -6.88
N ASN A 493 19.56 40.98 -7.15
CA ASN A 493 18.47 40.22 -7.78
C ASN A 493 18.31 40.62 -9.26
N GLY A 494 19.43 40.97 -9.89
CA GLY A 494 19.51 41.30 -11.31
C GLY A 494 19.36 40.05 -12.18
N ASP A 495 19.25 40.26 -13.48
CA ASP A 495 19.28 39.24 -14.53
C ASP A 495 19.91 40.00 -15.72
N THR A 496 21.24 39.99 -15.78
CA THR A 496 22.01 40.90 -16.64
C THR A 496 21.86 40.52 -18.11
N ASP A 497 21.90 39.23 -18.42
CA ASP A 497 21.79 38.70 -19.79
C ASP A 497 20.33 38.48 -20.24
N GLY A 498 19.38 38.41 -19.31
CA GLY A 498 17.95 38.26 -19.58
C GLY A 498 17.49 36.83 -19.84
N ASP A 499 18.25 35.81 -19.42
CA ASP A 499 17.91 34.40 -19.62
C ASP A 499 16.83 33.88 -18.64
N GLY A 500 16.60 34.62 -17.55
CA GLY A 500 15.62 34.35 -16.52
C GLY A 500 16.16 33.68 -15.25
N ILE A 501 17.47 33.45 -15.17
CA ILE A 501 18.21 33.08 -13.97
C ILE A 501 18.71 34.40 -13.33
N PRO A 502 18.37 34.67 -12.06
CA PRO A 502 18.96 35.80 -11.35
C PRO A 502 20.46 35.64 -11.23
N ASN A 503 21.20 36.74 -11.28
CA ASN A 503 22.67 36.72 -11.20
C ASN A 503 23.20 35.92 -9.99
N SER A 504 22.52 35.94 -8.83
CA SER A 504 22.95 35.14 -7.66
C SER A 504 22.80 33.63 -7.82
N PHE A 505 22.16 33.16 -8.88
CA PHE A 505 21.97 31.75 -9.22
C PHE A 505 22.71 31.39 -10.52
N ASP A 506 23.44 32.32 -11.13
CA ASP A 506 23.94 32.24 -12.50
C ASP A 506 25.46 32.30 -12.54
N LEU A 507 26.08 31.22 -13.04
CA LEU A 507 27.54 31.10 -13.12
C LEU A 507 28.17 31.94 -14.25
N ASP A 508 27.37 32.54 -15.14
CA ASP A 508 27.78 33.41 -16.27
C ASP A 508 26.75 34.56 -16.39
N SER A 509 26.71 35.43 -15.39
CA SER A 509 25.64 36.43 -15.18
C SER A 509 25.40 37.34 -16.40
N ASP A 510 26.46 37.68 -17.14
CA ASP A 510 26.35 38.54 -18.33
C ASP A 510 26.19 37.78 -19.66
N GLY A 511 26.35 36.46 -19.63
CA GLY A 511 26.10 35.55 -20.74
C GLY A 511 27.13 35.63 -21.87
N ASP A 512 28.36 36.09 -21.58
CA ASP A 512 29.43 36.21 -22.57
C ASP A 512 30.28 34.93 -22.76
N GLY A 513 30.03 33.93 -21.91
CA GLY A 513 30.66 32.62 -21.94
C GLY A 513 31.97 32.54 -21.17
N CYS A 514 32.22 33.47 -20.24
CA CYS A 514 33.26 33.39 -19.22
C CYS A 514 32.61 33.31 -17.85
N ASP A 515 32.96 32.31 -17.03
CA ASP A 515 32.28 32.13 -15.75
C ASP A 515 32.61 33.26 -14.76
N ASP A 516 31.63 33.68 -13.97
CA ASP A 516 31.67 34.82 -13.04
C ASP A 516 32.84 34.71 -12.05
N VAL A 517 33.08 33.51 -11.52
CA VAL A 517 34.23 33.17 -10.66
C VAL A 517 35.57 33.60 -11.29
N ILE A 518 35.75 33.44 -12.60
CA ILE A 518 36.97 33.79 -13.32
C ILE A 518 37.04 35.30 -13.56
N GLU A 519 35.92 35.92 -13.91
CA GLU A 519 35.83 37.34 -14.23
C GLU A 519 36.04 38.22 -13.01
N ALA A 520 35.41 37.86 -11.89
CA ALA A 520 35.64 38.41 -10.55
C ALA A 520 37.10 38.23 -10.08
N GLY A 521 37.87 37.40 -10.79
CA GLY A 521 39.30 37.23 -10.64
C GLY A 521 39.68 36.10 -9.68
N PHE A 522 38.75 35.23 -9.33
CA PHE A 522 38.94 34.12 -8.40
C PHE A 522 39.54 32.89 -9.10
N VAL A 523 39.72 31.82 -8.33
CA VAL A 523 40.39 30.61 -8.80
C VAL A 523 39.35 29.52 -9.04
N ASP A 524 39.13 29.21 -10.31
CA ASP A 524 38.53 27.95 -10.75
C ASP A 524 39.57 27.21 -11.60
N GLN A 525 40.08 26.09 -11.07
CA GLN A 525 41.11 25.29 -11.75
C GLN A 525 40.54 24.26 -12.71
N ASN A 526 39.27 23.91 -12.56
CA ASN A 526 38.65 22.81 -13.25
C ASN A 526 37.70 23.29 -14.37
N GLY A 527 37.32 24.58 -14.36
CA GLY A 527 36.47 25.24 -15.35
C GLY A 527 35.00 24.84 -15.20
N ASP A 528 34.50 24.70 -13.97
CA ASP A 528 33.11 24.36 -13.66
C ASP A 528 32.27 25.57 -13.20
N GLY A 529 32.87 26.76 -13.12
CA GLY A 529 32.19 27.99 -12.72
C GLY A 529 32.07 28.18 -11.21
N ILE A 530 32.50 27.20 -10.40
CA ILE A 530 32.36 27.22 -8.94
C ILE A 530 33.69 27.58 -8.29
N LEU A 531 33.66 28.24 -7.13
CA LEU A 531 34.86 28.58 -6.38
C LEU A 531 35.58 27.32 -5.86
N GLY A 532 36.66 26.93 -6.54
CA GLY A 532 37.56 25.86 -6.11
C GLY A 532 37.37 24.54 -6.84
N ASP A 533 37.22 23.43 -6.10
CA ASP A 533 36.99 22.10 -6.66
C ASP A 533 35.67 21.53 -6.12
N SER A 534 34.76 21.12 -7.01
CA SER A 534 33.48 20.48 -6.64
C SER A 534 33.65 19.01 -6.22
N PRO A 535 32.92 18.51 -5.19
CA PRO A 535 31.94 19.22 -4.37
C PRO A 535 32.60 20.16 -3.35
N VAL A 536 32.02 21.35 -3.19
CA VAL A 536 32.48 22.34 -2.21
C VAL A 536 32.14 21.91 -0.79
N GLU A 537 32.94 22.37 0.19
CA GLU A 537 32.53 22.37 1.59
C GLU A 537 32.21 23.82 1.96
N VAL A 538 31.03 24.05 2.52
CA VAL A 538 30.57 25.37 2.96
C VAL A 538 30.50 25.47 4.49
N ASP A 539 30.42 26.69 5.01
CA ASP A 539 30.13 26.93 6.43
C ASP A 539 28.61 26.96 6.73
N ASP A 540 28.22 27.23 7.98
CA ASP A 540 26.81 27.20 8.41
C ASP A 540 25.95 28.30 7.73
N GLU A 541 26.55 29.21 6.96
CA GLU A 541 25.88 30.29 6.22
C GLU A 541 25.91 30.05 4.69
N GLY A 542 26.41 28.91 4.19
CA GLY A 542 26.48 28.61 2.75
C GLY A 542 27.77 29.08 2.06
N LYS A 543 28.70 29.69 2.79
CA LYS A 543 29.96 30.19 2.21
C LYS A 543 30.97 29.06 1.94
N VAL A 544 31.50 28.95 0.73
CA VAL A 544 32.63 28.04 0.38
C VAL A 544 33.87 28.26 1.24
N ILE A 545 34.31 27.18 1.90
CA ILE A 545 35.55 27.12 2.71
C ILE A 545 36.57 26.10 2.18
N SER A 546 36.19 25.23 1.23
CA SER A 546 37.07 24.22 0.63
C SER A 546 38.12 24.81 -0.33
N ALA A 547 37.92 26.02 -0.85
CA ALA A 547 38.77 26.67 -1.86
C ALA A 547 40.20 27.07 -1.40
N GLY A 548 40.58 26.82 -0.14
CA GLY A 548 41.93 27.09 0.38
C GLY A 548 42.25 28.59 0.54
N GLU A 549 43.53 29.00 0.40
CA GLU A 549 43.90 30.43 0.27
C GLU A 549 43.53 31.00 -1.13
N GLY A 550 42.40 30.54 -1.69
CA GLY A 550 41.76 31.12 -2.87
C GLY A 550 41.21 32.51 -2.55
N ASN A 551 41.12 33.36 -3.56
CA ASN A 551 40.80 34.77 -3.43
C ASN A 551 39.31 35.10 -3.62
N GLY A 552 38.40 34.14 -3.45
CA GLY A 552 36.96 34.40 -3.43
C GLY A 552 36.53 35.24 -2.23
N TYR A 553 35.31 35.77 -2.27
CA TYR A 553 34.69 36.60 -1.23
C TYR A 553 35.47 37.87 -0.88
N ILE A 554 36.11 38.45 -1.89
CA ILE A 554 36.68 39.80 -1.87
C ILE A 554 35.96 40.66 -2.91
N ASP A 555 36.22 41.97 -2.92
CA ASP A 555 35.64 42.87 -3.92
C ASP A 555 35.92 42.34 -5.36
N PRO A 556 34.89 42.05 -6.17
CA PRO A 556 35.05 41.61 -7.55
C PRO A 556 35.85 42.60 -8.37
N VAL A 557 36.57 42.07 -9.35
CA VAL A 557 37.45 42.88 -10.20
C VAL A 557 36.62 43.72 -11.20
N ASP A 558 37.07 44.97 -11.40
CA ASP A 558 36.62 45.90 -12.46
C ASP A 558 37.90 46.39 -13.17
N ARG A 559 38.30 45.73 -14.26
CA ARG A 559 39.59 45.98 -14.94
C ARG A 559 39.58 47.25 -15.77
N ASP A 560 38.41 47.64 -16.26
CA ASP A 560 38.24 48.77 -17.16
C ASP A 560 37.87 50.07 -16.37
N SER A 561 37.56 49.93 -15.08
CA SER A 561 37.19 50.99 -14.14
C SER A 561 35.91 51.74 -14.53
N ASN A 562 34.93 51.06 -15.13
CA ASN A 562 33.64 51.61 -15.52
C ASN A 562 32.56 51.57 -14.41
N PHE A 563 32.89 50.98 -13.24
CA PHE A 563 32.02 50.74 -12.07
C PHE A 563 30.96 49.65 -12.24
N ILE A 564 31.05 48.85 -13.29
CA ILE A 564 30.35 47.59 -13.46
C ILE A 564 31.43 46.51 -13.25
N PRO A 565 31.27 45.62 -12.26
CA PRO A 565 32.19 44.48 -12.12
C PRO A 565 32.29 43.67 -13.41
N ASP A 566 33.45 43.08 -13.67
CA ASP A 566 33.71 42.39 -14.94
C ASP A 566 32.70 41.26 -15.22
N TYR A 567 32.27 40.50 -14.20
CA TYR A 567 31.25 39.43 -14.28
C TYR A 567 29.82 39.91 -14.63
N LEU A 568 29.62 41.23 -14.76
CA LEU A 568 28.33 41.84 -15.15
C LEU A 568 28.49 42.69 -16.43
N ASP A 569 29.62 42.62 -17.13
CA ASP A 569 30.00 43.51 -18.23
C ASP A 569 30.26 42.74 -19.53
N PHE A 570 29.17 42.44 -20.24
CA PHE A 570 29.18 41.58 -21.43
C PHE A 570 30.32 41.89 -22.41
N GLY A 571 31.17 40.90 -22.55
CA GLY A 571 32.40 40.96 -23.30
C GLY A 571 32.44 40.09 -24.56
N SER A 572 33.52 40.27 -25.32
CA SER A 572 33.92 39.26 -26.30
C SER A 572 35.38 39.41 -26.67
N SER A 573 35.93 38.36 -27.29
CA SER A 573 37.31 38.36 -27.76
C SER A 573 37.53 39.44 -28.83
N VAL A 574 38.58 40.25 -28.66
CA VAL A 574 39.03 41.19 -29.68
C VAL A 574 39.88 40.52 -30.75
N SER A 575 39.81 41.00 -31.98
CA SER A 575 40.70 40.57 -33.07
C SER A 575 41.32 41.76 -33.81
N ILE A 576 42.56 41.61 -34.29
CA ILE A 576 43.19 42.57 -35.19
C ILE A 576 42.83 42.21 -36.63
N ILE A 577 42.12 43.10 -37.31
CA ILE A 577 41.69 42.90 -38.71
C ILE A 577 42.58 43.64 -39.71
N VAL A 578 43.29 44.67 -39.27
CA VAL A 578 44.32 45.36 -40.06
C VAL A 578 45.58 45.51 -39.22
N GLU A 579 46.61 44.75 -39.58
CA GLU A 579 47.95 44.82 -38.98
C GLU A 579 48.68 46.12 -39.35
N PRO A 580 49.53 46.65 -38.46
CA PRO A 580 50.43 47.75 -38.79
C PRO A 580 51.53 47.27 -39.74
N GLU A 581 51.85 48.07 -40.76
CA GLU A 581 52.90 47.76 -41.75
C GLU A 581 54.17 48.62 -41.52
N ASP A 582 55.29 48.17 -42.09
CA ASP A 582 56.53 48.94 -42.15
C ASP A 582 56.29 50.27 -42.88
N ILE A 583 56.65 51.40 -42.25
CA ILE A 583 56.49 52.74 -42.83
C ILE A 583 57.83 53.44 -43.05
N TYR A 584 57.87 54.30 -44.06
CA TYR A 584 58.99 55.19 -44.33
C TYR A 584 58.57 56.62 -44.01
N ILE A 585 59.34 57.32 -43.18
CA ILE A 585 59.10 58.71 -42.78
C ILE A 585 60.36 59.52 -43.12
N VAL A 586 60.18 60.71 -43.66
CA VAL A 586 61.30 61.66 -43.84
C VAL A 586 61.65 62.25 -42.47
N GLU A 587 62.95 62.43 -42.20
CA GLU A 587 63.43 63.01 -40.94
C GLU A 587 62.67 64.31 -40.58
N SER A 588 62.37 64.49 -39.28
CA SER A 588 61.60 65.63 -38.75
C SER A 588 60.13 65.74 -39.20
N MET A 589 59.58 64.77 -39.96
CA MET A 589 58.15 64.71 -40.24
C MET A 589 57.37 63.96 -39.15
N ASP A 590 56.12 64.36 -38.98
CA ASP A 590 55.13 63.64 -38.18
C ASP A 590 54.42 62.58 -39.05
N SER A 591 54.09 61.45 -38.46
CA SER A 591 53.32 60.38 -39.12
C SER A 591 52.42 59.66 -38.13
N LEU A 592 51.55 58.79 -38.65
CA LEU A 592 50.66 57.96 -37.86
C LEU A 592 50.69 56.52 -38.36
N VAL A 593 50.61 55.59 -37.43
CA VAL A 593 50.39 54.16 -37.71
C VAL A 593 49.06 53.79 -37.07
N GLN A 594 48.15 53.24 -37.87
CA GLN A 594 46.83 52.84 -37.41
C GLN A 594 46.71 51.32 -37.41
N VAL A 595 46.14 50.76 -36.35
CA VAL A 595 45.63 49.39 -36.28
C VAL A 595 44.10 49.42 -36.35
N ILE A 596 43.47 48.43 -36.98
CA ILE A 596 42.01 48.28 -36.94
C ILE A 596 41.68 46.95 -36.27
N THR A 597 40.79 47.01 -35.29
CA THR A 597 40.33 45.87 -34.50
C THR A 597 38.83 45.67 -34.68
N GLU A 598 38.38 44.42 -34.52
CA GLU A 598 36.97 44.04 -34.53
C GLU A 598 36.64 43.31 -33.23
N VAL A 599 35.49 43.64 -32.65
CA VAL A 599 34.89 43.01 -31.48
C VAL A 599 33.45 42.72 -31.88
N THR A 600 33.03 41.46 -31.72
CA THR A 600 31.86 40.95 -32.43
C THR A 600 30.58 41.53 -31.86
N GLU A 601 30.44 41.55 -30.53
CA GLU A 601 29.39 42.19 -29.73
C GLU A 601 30.01 42.40 -28.34
N SER A 602 30.09 43.61 -27.80
CA SER A 602 30.72 43.89 -26.50
C SER A 602 30.30 45.26 -26.00
N GLU A 603 30.04 45.37 -24.69
CA GLU A 603 29.83 46.66 -24.01
C GLU A 603 31.15 47.24 -23.46
N THR A 604 32.16 46.37 -23.29
CA THR A 604 33.52 46.67 -22.83
C THR A 604 34.33 47.58 -23.77
N MET A 605 35.34 48.27 -23.21
CA MET A 605 36.31 49.05 -24.00
C MET A 605 37.45 48.19 -24.56
N VAL A 606 38.01 48.60 -25.71
CA VAL A 606 39.24 47.99 -26.24
C VAL A 606 40.47 48.75 -25.75
N LEU A 607 41.37 48.06 -25.05
CA LEU A 607 42.63 48.62 -24.57
C LEU A 607 43.75 48.38 -25.58
N TYR A 608 44.50 49.44 -25.90
CA TYR A 608 45.67 49.38 -26.79
C TYR A 608 46.94 49.68 -26.00
N THR A 609 47.91 48.77 -26.02
CA THR A 609 49.22 48.96 -25.39
C THR A 609 50.33 48.86 -26.42
N TRP A 610 50.81 50.02 -26.89
CA TRP A 610 51.92 50.08 -27.83
C TRP A 610 53.25 49.76 -27.13
N GLN A 611 54.13 49.02 -27.82
CA GLN A 611 55.43 48.63 -27.30
C GLN A 611 56.53 48.85 -28.34
N VAL A 612 57.74 49.15 -27.86
CA VAL A 612 58.96 49.30 -28.66
C VAL A 612 60.05 48.35 -28.17
N SER A 613 60.84 47.83 -29.10
CA SER A 613 61.99 46.97 -28.81
C SER A 613 63.24 47.53 -29.48
N GLU A 614 64.29 47.78 -28.69
CA GLU A 614 65.61 48.20 -29.19
C GLU A 614 66.58 47.03 -29.43
N ASN A 615 66.16 45.79 -29.19
CA ASN A 615 67.02 44.61 -29.26
C ASN A 615 66.43 43.51 -30.15
N ASN A 616 65.78 43.91 -31.24
CA ASN A 616 65.23 43.02 -32.26
C ASN A 616 64.24 41.97 -31.70
N GLY A 617 63.39 42.38 -30.75
CA GLY A 617 62.24 41.66 -30.22
C GLY A 617 62.50 40.84 -28.96
N MET A 618 63.71 40.93 -28.37
CA MET A 618 64.04 40.17 -27.15
C MET A 618 63.39 40.75 -25.89
N THR A 619 63.28 42.09 -25.80
CA THR A 619 62.56 42.78 -24.74
C THR A 619 61.75 43.93 -25.32
N TRP A 620 60.59 44.18 -24.72
CA TRP A 620 59.64 45.19 -25.17
C TRP A 620 59.39 46.20 -24.03
N GLU A 621 59.44 47.48 -24.36
CA GLU A 621 59.13 48.58 -23.45
C GLU A 621 57.82 49.23 -23.86
N GLY A 622 56.94 49.52 -22.88
CA GLY A 622 55.64 50.15 -23.14
C GLY A 622 55.78 51.62 -23.55
N LEU A 623 54.97 52.03 -24.53
CA LEU A 623 54.77 53.41 -24.94
C LEU A 623 53.50 53.97 -24.28
N SER A 624 53.47 55.28 -24.01
CA SER A 624 52.34 55.96 -23.36
C SER A 624 51.07 56.10 -24.22
N ASN A 625 51.04 55.51 -25.41
CA ASN A 625 49.91 55.64 -26.32
C ASN A 625 48.89 54.54 -26.04
N ALA A 626 47.62 54.94 -25.81
CA ALA A 626 46.51 54.04 -25.48
C ALA A 626 45.40 54.04 -26.56
N SER A 627 45.72 54.51 -27.77
CA SER A 627 44.78 54.64 -28.90
C SER A 627 45.07 53.58 -29.96
N SER A 628 44.10 53.33 -30.86
CA SER A 628 44.31 52.55 -32.10
C SER A 628 45.26 53.23 -33.10
N ILE A 629 45.76 54.42 -32.78
CA ILE A 629 46.70 55.19 -33.61
C ILE A 629 47.97 55.50 -32.81
N LEU A 630 49.11 55.01 -33.28
CA LEU A 630 50.43 55.44 -32.83
C LEU A 630 50.85 56.73 -33.56
N GLU A 631 50.87 57.85 -32.85
CA GLU A 631 51.42 59.11 -33.35
C GLU A 631 52.95 59.13 -33.23
N ILE A 632 53.61 59.48 -34.33
CA ILE A 632 55.06 59.64 -34.41
C ILE A 632 55.32 61.11 -34.65
N ILE A 633 56.01 61.76 -33.72
CA ILE A 633 56.27 63.20 -33.76
C ILE A 633 57.76 63.43 -33.94
N ASN A 634 58.13 64.24 -34.93
CA ASN A 634 59.51 64.63 -35.21
C ASN A 634 60.46 63.40 -35.29
N ALA A 635 60.18 62.52 -36.25
CA ALA A 635 60.88 61.27 -36.39
C ALA A 635 62.39 61.47 -36.69
N ASP A 636 63.26 60.66 -36.08
CA ASP A 636 64.72 60.76 -36.18
C ASP A 636 65.35 59.38 -36.43
N VAL A 637 66.54 59.34 -37.03
CA VAL A 637 67.23 58.11 -37.45
C VAL A 637 67.43 57.08 -36.34
N SER A 638 67.33 57.48 -35.06
CA SER A 638 67.29 56.56 -33.92
C SER A 638 66.14 55.53 -33.95
N TYR A 639 65.14 55.70 -34.81
CA TYR A 639 64.04 54.73 -35.00
C TYR A 639 64.42 53.52 -35.88
N ASN A 640 65.45 53.63 -36.72
CA ASN A 640 65.79 52.62 -37.76
C ASN A 640 66.16 51.24 -37.21
N GLU A 641 66.57 51.14 -35.94
CA GLU A 641 66.95 49.87 -35.30
C GLU A 641 65.86 49.31 -34.36
N ARG A 642 64.69 49.95 -34.32
CA ARG A 642 63.60 49.61 -33.39
C ARG A 642 62.50 48.79 -34.07
N LEU A 643 61.91 47.88 -33.30
CA LEU A 643 60.66 47.20 -33.66
C LEU A 643 59.52 47.75 -32.82
N PHE A 644 58.34 47.85 -33.41
CA PHE A 644 57.13 48.31 -32.75
C PHE A 644 56.05 47.25 -32.87
N ARG A 645 55.16 47.17 -31.88
CA ARG A 645 53.94 46.33 -31.90
C ARG A 645 52.87 46.93 -31.01
N VAL A 646 51.63 46.48 -31.15
CA VAL A 646 50.54 46.79 -30.23
C VAL A 646 49.98 45.50 -29.62
N ILE A 647 49.69 45.54 -28.32
CA ILE A 647 48.88 44.53 -27.64
C ILE A 647 47.46 45.10 -27.51
N VAL A 648 46.47 44.31 -27.89
CA VAL A 648 45.06 44.67 -27.84
C VAL A 648 44.34 43.67 -26.95
N SER A 649 43.51 44.15 -26.04
CA SER A 649 42.65 43.32 -25.18
C SER A 649 41.30 44.00 -24.92
N THR A 650 40.33 43.21 -24.49
CA THR A 650 39.06 43.65 -23.88
C THR A 650 39.21 43.43 -22.37
N PRO A 651 39.46 44.48 -21.57
CA PRO A 651 39.83 44.29 -20.16
C PRO A 651 38.77 43.57 -19.34
N SER A 652 37.46 43.82 -19.55
CA SER A 652 36.41 43.14 -18.80
C SER A 652 36.34 41.64 -19.16
N TYR A 653 36.45 41.27 -20.45
CA TYR A 653 36.47 39.86 -20.91
C TYR A 653 37.83 39.16 -20.73
N ILE A 654 38.11 38.67 -19.54
CA ILE A 654 39.40 38.03 -19.22
C ILE A 654 39.66 36.74 -20.02
N CYS A 655 38.60 36.00 -20.35
CA CYS A 655 38.69 34.75 -21.13
C CYS A 655 39.19 34.96 -22.57
N GLY A 656 39.07 36.18 -23.12
CA GLY A 656 39.50 36.50 -24.48
C GLY A 656 41.02 36.61 -24.67
N GLY A 657 41.76 36.83 -23.57
CA GLY A 657 43.21 37.00 -23.59
C GLY A 657 43.71 38.24 -24.35
N GLU A 658 45.03 38.32 -24.52
CA GLU A 658 45.69 39.41 -25.24
C GLU A 658 46.01 39.04 -26.69
N VAL A 659 45.68 39.92 -27.64
CA VAL A 659 46.05 39.80 -29.05
C VAL A 659 47.21 40.73 -29.37
N ILE A 660 48.30 40.16 -29.91
CA ILE A 660 49.54 40.90 -30.22
C ILE A 660 49.66 41.06 -31.73
N SER A 661 49.86 42.29 -32.19
CA SER A 661 50.08 42.60 -33.61
C SER A 661 51.40 42.03 -34.14
N ASP A 662 51.51 41.91 -35.46
CA ASP A 662 52.78 41.66 -36.11
C ASP A 662 53.78 42.81 -35.81
N PRO A 663 55.07 42.52 -35.54
CA PRO A 663 56.09 43.55 -35.38
C PRO A 663 56.37 44.30 -36.69
N PHE A 664 56.41 45.62 -36.63
CA PHE A 664 56.74 46.48 -37.77
C PHE A 664 57.89 47.45 -37.45
N ARG A 665 58.45 48.07 -38.51
CA ARG A 665 59.54 49.04 -38.45
C ARG A 665 59.08 50.42 -38.89
N ILE A 666 59.66 51.41 -38.23
CA ILE A 666 59.61 52.81 -38.67
C ILE A 666 61.00 53.12 -39.26
N MET A 667 61.06 53.29 -40.58
CA MET A 667 62.29 53.58 -41.30
C MET A 667 62.36 55.07 -41.63
N ILE A 668 63.41 55.73 -41.16
CA ILE A 668 63.66 57.15 -41.38
C ILE A 668 64.55 57.33 -42.60
N GLN A 669 64.04 58.08 -43.57
CA GLN A 669 64.81 58.61 -44.68
C GLN A 669 65.47 59.89 -44.21
N ASN A 670 66.79 59.97 -44.35
CA ASN A 670 67.55 61.20 -44.10
C ASN A 670 67.01 62.34 -44.97
N ASP A 671 67.12 63.57 -44.45
CA ASP A 671 66.79 64.81 -45.13
C ASP A 671 67.92 65.82 -44.86
N PHE A 672 68.95 65.78 -45.69
CA PHE A 672 70.21 66.47 -45.45
C PHE A 672 70.07 68.01 -45.51
N ASP A 673 69.23 68.53 -46.39
CA ASP A 673 69.01 69.98 -46.54
C ASP A 673 67.79 70.50 -45.75
N SER A 674 67.04 69.59 -45.12
CA SER A 674 65.88 69.86 -44.26
C SER A 674 64.69 70.49 -44.99
N ASP A 675 64.46 70.11 -46.26
CA ASP A 675 63.36 70.59 -47.08
C ASP A 675 62.09 69.70 -47.05
N PHE A 676 62.15 68.60 -46.28
CA PHE A 676 61.13 67.55 -46.10
C PHE A 676 60.98 66.60 -47.29
N ILE A 677 61.98 66.51 -48.17
CA ILE A 677 62.12 65.48 -49.19
C ILE A 677 63.29 64.57 -48.78
N GLY A 678 63.06 63.26 -48.62
CA GLY A 678 64.15 62.36 -48.22
C GLY A 678 65.22 62.25 -49.30
N ASP A 679 66.50 62.17 -48.91
CA ASP A 679 67.69 62.24 -49.79
C ASP A 679 67.59 61.37 -51.06
N TYR A 680 67.03 60.15 -50.96
CA TYR A 680 66.91 59.24 -52.12
C TYR A 680 65.89 59.69 -53.17
N SER A 681 64.94 60.54 -52.76
CA SER A 681 63.88 61.10 -53.61
C SER A 681 64.13 62.55 -54.00
N ASP A 682 65.10 63.22 -53.35
CA ASP A 682 65.63 64.48 -53.79
C ASP A 682 66.50 64.29 -55.05
N LEU A 683 66.58 65.30 -55.90
CA LEU A 683 67.45 65.31 -57.08
C LEU A 683 68.79 65.99 -56.79
N ASP A 684 68.90 66.75 -55.69
CA ASP A 684 70.05 67.56 -55.24
C ASP A 684 70.02 67.58 -53.70
N ASP A 685 70.43 66.46 -53.07
CA ASP A 685 70.18 66.14 -51.66
C ASP A 685 70.85 67.11 -50.66
N ASP A 686 71.85 67.88 -51.07
CA ASP A 686 72.46 68.95 -50.26
C ASP A 686 72.19 70.38 -50.76
N ASN A 687 71.37 70.50 -51.81
CA ASN A 687 70.92 71.75 -52.43
C ASN A 687 72.08 72.68 -52.82
N ASP A 688 73.23 72.10 -53.18
CA ASP A 688 74.42 72.86 -53.59
C ASP A 688 74.32 73.34 -55.06
N GLY A 689 73.30 72.87 -55.78
CA GLY A 689 73.00 73.21 -57.17
C GLY A 689 73.52 72.20 -58.18
N ILE A 690 73.93 71.00 -57.75
CA ILE A 690 74.40 69.88 -58.57
C ILE A 690 73.52 68.66 -58.32
N TYR A 691 72.92 68.10 -59.37
CA TYR A 691 72.11 66.90 -59.19
C TYR A 691 72.94 65.69 -58.72
N ASP A 692 72.41 64.88 -57.81
CA ASP A 692 73.06 63.68 -57.25
C ASP A 692 73.56 62.71 -58.33
N SER A 693 72.85 62.63 -59.45
CA SER A 693 73.24 61.83 -60.62
C SER A 693 74.57 62.24 -61.28
N LEU A 694 75.06 63.45 -60.99
CA LEU A 694 76.31 64.04 -61.46
C LEU A 694 77.38 64.07 -60.35
N GLU A 695 77.01 63.70 -59.13
CA GLU A 695 77.89 63.58 -57.98
C GLU A 695 78.56 62.20 -57.95
N CYS A 696 79.84 62.14 -57.57
CA CYS A 696 80.52 60.85 -57.35
C CYS A 696 80.12 60.34 -55.96
N GLU A 697 79.53 59.14 -55.86
CA GLU A 697 79.10 58.54 -54.57
C GLU A 697 80.06 58.85 -53.42
N ASN A 698 79.60 59.71 -52.50
CA ASN A 698 80.31 60.07 -51.28
C ASN A 698 80.25 58.89 -50.29
N THR A 699 81.09 57.88 -50.52
CA THR A 699 81.40 56.84 -49.53
C THR A 699 82.28 57.43 -48.42
N SER A 700 81.67 58.13 -47.46
CA SER A 700 82.39 58.70 -46.32
C SER A 700 81.65 58.55 -44.98
N SER A 701 81.72 57.36 -44.39
CA SER A 701 81.65 57.20 -42.92
C SER A 701 82.62 56.11 -42.42
N ILE A 702 83.89 56.52 -42.38
CA ILE A 702 84.89 56.34 -41.30
C ILE A 702 84.80 55.08 -40.40
N LEU A 703 85.81 54.22 -40.56
CA LEU A 703 86.31 53.29 -39.52
C LEU A 703 86.93 54.06 -38.35
N ILE A 704 86.52 53.73 -37.11
CA ILE A 704 87.36 53.89 -35.91
C ILE A 704 87.46 52.53 -35.21
N VAL A 705 88.70 52.04 -35.06
CA VAL A 705 89.05 50.84 -34.28
C VAL A 705 89.57 51.27 -32.91
N ALA A 706 89.08 50.64 -31.83
CA ALA A 706 89.82 50.46 -30.57
C ALA A 706 89.34 49.23 -29.75
N THR A 707 90.04 48.10 -29.95
CA THR A 707 90.51 47.06 -29.00
C THR A 707 89.72 46.66 -27.71
N SER A 708 89.31 45.36 -27.69
CA SER A 708 89.61 44.27 -26.70
C SER A 708 89.30 44.41 -25.20
N THR A 709 88.48 43.49 -24.64
CA THR A 709 88.91 42.37 -23.75
C THR A 709 87.80 41.32 -23.53
N HIS A 710 88.18 40.02 -23.48
CA HIS A 710 87.42 38.85 -22.97
C HIS A 710 86.85 39.08 -21.54
N TRP A 711 85.74 38.47 -21.10
CA TRP A 711 85.36 37.04 -21.04
C TRP A 711 83.88 36.80 -21.26
#